data_AF-A0A2H0SIM0-F1
#
_entry.id   AF-A0A2H0SIM0-F1
#
_cell.length_a   1.000
_cell.length_b   1.000
_cell.length_c   1.000
_cell.angle_alpha   90.00
_cell.angle_beta   90.00
_cell.angle_gamma   90.00
#
_symmetry.space_group_name_H-M   'P 1'
#
loop_
_entity.id
_entity.type
_entity.pdbx_description
1 polymer ?
#
loop_
_entity_poly.entity_id
_entity_poly.type
_entity_poly.pdbx_seq_one_letter_code
_entity_poly.pdbx_strand_id
1 'polypeptide(L)'
;MPESSPAEILSTQQVQQARLRLAPLALNLFVEGVPIREDSQPISKEQVEEQIFAVLGYMEEYFRPPSQTGDEITINGEMNLRELEAQLDASLLSSKRNDSVRKVLTGVTPDEGSEMTEEAQELRPYHQEKIKQKISDLLSHPQVREKFQEELKREIGFYQAARKPMREVRDINRVTGKLRQTIYRRYLKSKRKHGKLVQSASDQIAFFQDEADELESTERGIEQTASAETLGYLETQKLLEYKKQLNEHGFVTTPSREHLIDRITREALAGKKIFLVGSTGTGKTELAFYALDSLTGGYEIVPWHEGTTPRDIFGHRELYEDAEGKVRSGVKPGPYPRALEKQVGLVHEEFTGGSTRTQLSMKYLMGASPGEKVHIPGFNGEVHEITPNFIELFTGNPKDERTKQREDMDPAILRELTGVEVSYMPASEMNDIIRAKLIEENGVLRLAPSELKYIENLCQAAGIMQKFHNRDFEGFTPEIKDLFAIDPRGNTENTLNNNFFDPGTLFKLFSEWELARARGQHFADYMQTKLGEFVSDPKTLSTPEERRILQKVLYAFKLTTSASGDIQVTIGKSEDEKGYILPSEMAGHVALSNENPMGASSPEARRVATSEFQRKEEQFWRNKLRPAPGSVFEIPELPRSVPPESLEKFAGDAENIGVRSFPKLDIGTPDDLRRMDVDDFLARIEERYPGLRVYETLSDAEKNDHTVGRLLRKWYWEQVKDGKIDFPEIYNKGGWFVTEVMSKPMYRDSYEETMISGELGHTNRFNVTWDTAHGDIVRNKSEILSKLGLPSNLEVRMPTAAELNMLLNRMEVGTDTYEWTEDEYRGDGASNRVVVGGSALGGAARAGWLYPVDSRNGLGFRVAVVLGT
;
A
#
# COMPACT_ATOMS: atom_id res chain seq x y z
N MET A 1 48.65 -25.20 28.43
CA MET A 1 47.23 -25.61 28.37
C MET A 1 46.51 -24.56 27.54
N PRO A 2 45.47 -24.90 26.77
CA PRO A 2 44.80 -23.93 25.90
C PRO A 2 43.97 -22.93 26.72
N GLU A 3 43.78 -21.74 26.17
CA GLU A 3 42.99 -20.66 26.75
C GLU A 3 41.51 -20.82 26.36
N SER A 4 40.59 -20.43 27.24
CA SER A 4 39.15 -20.56 27.04
C SER A 4 38.53 -19.33 26.38
N SER A 5 37.82 -19.52 25.27
CA SER A 5 36.93 -18.50 24.70
C SER A 5 35.80 -18.11 25.70
N PRO A 6 35.29 -16.87 25.68
CA PRO A 6 34.06 -16.50 26.41
C PRO A 6 32.79 -16.99 25.67
N ALA A 7 31.58 -16.78 26.25
CA ALA A 7 30.29 -17.24 25.69
C ALA A 7 29.12 -16.22 25.87
N GLU A 8 28.29 -16.05 24.85
CA GLU A 8 27.50 -14.83 24.54
C GLU A 8 26.32 -14.37 25.44
N ILE A 9 26.00 -13.06 25.35
CA ILE A 9 24.73 -12.46 25.83
C ILE A 9 23.58 -12.85 24.91
N LEU A 10 22.44 -13.23 25.50
CA LEU A 10 21.15 -13.33 24.83
C LEU A 10 20.21 -12.20 25.28
N SER A 11 19.47 -11.60 24.35
CA SER A 11 18.48 -10.57 24.66
C SER A 11 17.21 -11.14 25.31
N THR A 12 16.42 -10.28 25.97
CA THR A 12 15.09 -10.63 26.52
C THR A 12 14.19 -11.35 25.49
N GLN A 13 14.25 -10.89 24.24
CA GLN A 13 13.54 -11.46 23.10
C GLN A 13 14.00 -12.91 22.78
N GLN A 14 15.28 -13.21 22.98
CA GLN A 14 15.84 -14.55 22.83
C GLN A 14 15.52 -15.47 24.02
N VAL A 15 15.37 -14.93 25.24
CA VAL A 15 14.91 -15.67 26.42
C VAL A 15 13.43 -16.06 26.29
N GLN A 16 12.56 -15.15 25.83
CA GLN A 16 11.17 -15.47 25.47
C GLN A 16 11.12 -16.55 24.37
N GLN A 17 11.93 -16.41 23.30
CA GLN A 17 12.03 -17.44 22.27
C GLN A 17 12.60 -18.78 22.78
N ALA A 18 13.47 -18.78 23.79
CA ALA A 18 13.96 -20.02 24.41
C ALA A 18 12.83 -20.72 25.19
N ARG A 19 11.98 -19.95 25.89
CA ARG A 19 10.77 -20.49 26.53
C ARG A 19 9.74 -20.99 25.53
N LEU A 20 9.45 -20.28 24.44
CA LEU A 20 8.58 -20.77 23.36
C LEU A 20 9.09 -22.08 22.73
N ARG A 21 10.41 -22.28 22.64
CA ARG A 21 11.02 -23.54 22.14
C ARG A 21 10.97 -24.70 23.14
N LEU A 22 10.84 -24.41 24.45
CA LEU A 22 10.83 -25.42 25.52
C LEU A 22 9.44 -25.70 26.08
N ALA A 23 8.52 -24.73 26.00
CA ALA A 23 7.18 -24.83 26.55
C ALA A 23 6.45 -26.09 26.06
N PRO A 24 6.40 -26.45 24.76
CA PRO A 24 5.67 -27.65 24.31
C PRO A 24 6.25 -28.97 24.84
N LEU A 25 7.56 -29.04 25.10
CA LEU A 25 8.23 -30.21 25.68
C LEU A 25 8.02 -30.28 27.20
N ALA A 26 8.12 -29.16 27.90
CA ALA A 26 7.79 -29.05 29.32
C ALA A 26 6.29 -29.31 29.57
N LEU A 27 5.43 -28.89 28.64
CA LEU A 27 4.01 -29.22 28.57
C LEU A 27 3.80 -30.72 28.52
N ASN A 28 4.39 -31.41 27.54
CA ASN A 28 4.14 -32.83 27.36
C ASN A 28 4.58 -33.64 28.61
N LEU A 29 5.74 -33.31 29.20
CA LEU A 29 6.21 -33.90 30.45
C LEU A 29 5.30 -33.58 31.65
N PHE A 30 4.75 -32.36 31.72
CA PHE A 30 3.79 -31.98 32.76
C PHE A 30 2.47 -32.76 32.61
N VAL A 31 1.93 -32.83 31.39
CA VAL A 31 0.69 -33.55 31.06
C VAL A 31 0.87 -35.06 31.30
N GLU A 32 2.03 -35.64 30.99
CA GLU A 32 2.37 -37.04 31.29
C GLU A 32 2.38 -37.31 32.80
N GLY A 33 2.81 -36.34 33.61
CA GLY A 33 2.87 -36.46 35.08
C GLY A 33 1.53 -36.35 35.84
N VAL A 34 0.43 -35.95 35.19
CA VAL A 34 -0.89 -35.82 35.84
C VAL A 34 -1.53 -37.22 36.03
N PRO A 35 -2.06 -37.56 37.24
CA PRO A 35 -2.82 -38.79 37.44
C PRO A 35 -4.24 -38.69 36.85
N ILE A 36 -4.75 -39.79 36.30
CA ILE A 36 -6.11 -39.89 35.76
C ILE A 36 -7.11 -40.19 36.90
N ARG A 37 -8.29 -39.59 36.86
CA ARG A 37 -9.42 -39.95 37.72
C ARG A 37 -10.20 -41.13 37.12
N GLU A 38 -10.05 -42.32 37.69
CA GLU A 38 -10.73 -43.54 37.24
C GLU A 38 -12.27 -43.49 37.42
N ASP A 39 -12.77 -42.53 38.21
CA ASP A 39 -14.18 -42.32 38.54
C ASP A 39 -14.86 -41.20 37.71
N SER A 40 -14.16 -40.57 36.77
CA SER A 40 -14.69 -39.46 35.98
C SER A 40 -15.81 -39.92 35.02
N GLN A 41 -17.01 -39.33 35.14
CA GLN A 41 -18.09 -39.55 34.17
C GLN A 41 -17.76 -38.91 32.81
N PRO A 42 -18.23 -39.50 31.69
CA PRO A 42 -18.02 -38.93 30.37
C PRO A 42 -18.76 -37.59 30.22
N ILE A 43 -18.07 -36.61 29.66
CA ILE A 43 -18.56 -35.24 29.42
C ILE A 43 -18.85 -35.01 27.93
N SER A 44 -19.62 -33.97 27.60
CA SER A 44 -19.95 -33.64 26.21
C SER A 44 -18.71 -33.17 25.43
N LYS A 45 -18.73 -33.27 24.09
CA LYS A 45 -17.65 -32.75 23.23
C LYS A 45 -17.37 -31.26 23.50
N GLU A 46 -18.41 -30.47 23.67
CA GLU A 46 -18.33 -29.04 24.00
C GLU A 46 -17.64 -28.83 25.36
N GLN A 47 -17.99 -29.61 26.38
CA GLN A 47 -17.34 -29.58 27.70
C GLN A 47 -15.87 -30.01 27.64
N VAL A 48 -15.50 -30.95 26.76
CA VAL A 48 -14.08 -31.30 26.51
C VAL A 48 -13.34 -30.09 25.93
N GLU A 49 -13.95 -29.38 24.99
CA GLU A 49 -13.34 -28.21 24.33
C GLU A 49 -13.23 -26.99 25.28
N GLU A 50 -14.24 -26.73 26.09
CA GLU A 50 -14.20 -25.72 27.17
C GLU A 50 -13.08 -26.03 28.19
N GLN A 51 -12.91 -27.30 28.57
CA GLN A 51 -11.87 -27.70 29.53
C GLN A 51 -10.46 -27.66 28.91
N ILE A 52 -10.29 -28.00 27.63
CA ILE A 52 -9.04 -27.80 26.87
C ILE A 52 -8.68 -26.31 26.79
N PHE A 53 -9.67 -25.45 26.54
CA PHE A 53 -9.50 -24.00 26.48
C PHE A 53 -9.12 -23.41 27.85
N ALA A 54 -9.74 -23.90 28.94
CA ALA A 54 -9.36 -23.54 30.31
C ALA A 54 -7.95 -24.02 30.67
N VAL A 55 -7.54 -25.21 30.23
CA VAL A 55 -6.16 -25.73 30.34
C VAL A 55 -5.18 -24.77 29.66
N LEU A 56 -5.41 -24.40 28.39
CA LEU A 56 -4.57 -23.45 27.65
C LEU A 56 -4.44 -22.10 28.36
N GLY A 57 -5.56 -21.53 28.84
CA GLY A 57 -5.57 -20.23 29.53
C GLY A 57 -4.85 -20.24 30.88
N TYR A 58 -5.01 -21.30 31.68
CA TYR A 58 -4.25 -21.44 32.93
C TYR A 58 -2.76 -21.69 32.69
N MET A 59 -2.40 -22.34 31.58
CA MET A 59 -0.99 -22.57 31.25
C MET A 59 -0.30 -21.29 30.76
N GLU A 60 -1.00 -20.45 30.02
CA GLU A 60 -0.56 -19.08 29.73
C GLU A 60 -0.30 -18.27 31.00
N GLU A 61 -1.22 -18.34 31.98
CA GLU A 61 -1.04 -17.72 33.31
C GLU A 61 0.17 -18.30 34.08
N TYR A 62 0.37 -19.62 34.02
CA TYR A 62 1.46 -20.33 34.70
C TYR A 62 2.86 -20.03 34.14
N PHE A 63 2.98 -19.90 32.80
CA PHE A 63 4.27 -19.66 32.13
C PHE A 63 4.63 -18.18 31.95
N ARG A 64 3.70 -17.25 32.26
CA ARG A 64 3.93 -15.81 32.18
C ARG A 64 5.16 -15.40 33.01
N PRO A 65 6.18 -14.74 32.42
CA PRO A 65 7.38 -14.36 33.17
C PRO A 65 7.07 -13.26 34.19
N PRO A 66 7.74 -13.22 35.36
CA PRO A 66 7.70 -12.07 36.23
C PRO A 66 8.33 -10.86 35.53
N SER A 67 7.68 -9.70 35.61
CA SER A 67 8.17 -8.43 35.08
C SER A 67 9.30 -7.88 35.96
N GLN A 68 10.56 -8.23 35.65
CA GLN A 68 11.74 -7.64 36.30
C GLN A 68 12.84 -7.29 35.30
N THR A 69 13.62 -6.28 35.69
CA THR A 69 14.80 -5.73 35.02
C THR A 69 15.94 -6.76 34.89
N GLY A 70 16.71 -6.70 33.81
CA GLY A 70 17.77 -7.68 33.52
C GLY A 70 19.20 -7.21 33.85
N ASP A 71 20.11 -8.19 33.85
CA ASP A 71 21.58 -8.07 33.90
C ASP A 71 22.22 -9.13 32.95
N GLU A 72 23.48 -8.96 32.55
CA GLU A 72 24.11 -9.59 31.36
C GLU A 72 25.39 -10.44 31.63
N ILE A 73 25.71 -11.43 30.75
CA ILE A 73 26.99 -12.20 30.70
C ILE A 73 27.35 -12.56 29.21
N THR A 74 28.62 -12.36 28.74
CA THR A 74 29.11 -12.24 27.30
C THR A 74 30.34 -13.15 26.96
N ILE A 75 30.83 -13.48 25.74
CA ILE A 75 30.98 -12.92 24.34
C ILE A 75 30.98 -14.08 23.28
N ASN A 76 30.72 -13.83 21.97
CA ASN A 76 30.90 -14.72 20.76
C ASN A 76 29.99 -15.96 20.61
N GLY A 77 29.74 -16.51 19.40
CA GLY A 77 30.17 -16.20 18.02
C GLY A 77 29.40 -17.09 16.99
N GLU A 78 29.60 -17.13 15.67
CA GLU A 78 30.53 -16.48 14.71
C GLU A 78 29.81 -16.15 13.35
N MET A 79 30.58 -15.82 12.31
CA MET A 79 30.24 -15.35 10.94
C MET A 79 28.95 -15.86 10.24
N ASN A 80 27.89 -15.04 10.25
CA ASN A 80 26.78 -15.05 9.27
C ASN A 80 26.14 -13.64 9.15
N LEU A 81 24.81 -13.51 8.99
CA LEU A 81 24.01 -12.27 9.07
C LEU A 81 24.50 -11.20 10.08
N ARG A 82 25.12 -11.65 11.18
CA ARG A 82 25.77 -10.81 12.19
C ARG A 82 26.88 -9.89 11.66
N GLU A 83 27.58 -10.24 10.59
CA GLU A 83 28.54 -9.33 9.93
C GLU A 83 27.84 -8.06 9.43
N LEU A 84 26.64 -8.23 8.87
CA LEU A 84 25.81 -7.15 8.36
C LEU A 84 25.30 -6.28 9.51
N GLU A 85 24.85 -6.92 10.60
CA GLU A 85 24.48 -6.20 11.83
C GLU A 85 25.67 -5.45 12.45
N ALA A 86 26.87 -6.04 12.50
CA ALA A 86 28.06 -5.38 13.03
C ALA A 86 28.51 -4.18 12.18
N GLN A 87 28.39 -4.25 10.85
CA GLN A 87 28.65 -3.10 9.97
C GLN A 87 27.56 -2.01 10.09
N LEU A 88 26.29 -2.40 10.25
CA LEU A 88 25.19 -1.48 10.55
C LEU A 88 25.42 -0.78 11.90
N ASP A 89 25.72 -1.52 12.96
CA ASP A 89 25.91 -0.99 14.32
C ASP A 89 27.18 -0.13 14.40
N ALA A 90 28.28 -0.50 13.72
CA ALA A 90 29.45 0.37 13.57
C ALA A 90 29.13 1.67 12.79
N SER A 91 28.26 1.60 11.77
CA SER A 91 27.74 2.77 11.06
C SER A 91 26.88 3.65 11.96
N LEU A 92 26.02 3.06 12.80
CA LEU A 92 25.12 3.74 13.74
C LEU A 92 25.87 4.39 14.91
N LEU A 93 26.88 3.73 15.48
CA LEU A 93 27.72 4.23 16.57
C LEU A 93 28.75 5.29 16.13
N SER A 94 28.96 5.48 14.83
CA SER A 94 29.96 6.42 14.29
C SER A 94 29.70 7.90 14.62
N SER A 95 28.47 8.29 15.01
CA SER A 95 28.13 9.66 15.40
C SER A 95 28.42 9.94 16.88
N LYS A 96 29.68 10.22 17.22
CA LYS A 96 30.12 10.64 18.56
C LYS A 96 29.56 12.02 18.98
N ARG A 97 28.28 12.05 19.40
CA ARG A 97 27.64 13.05 20.27
C ARG A 97 26.22 12.58 20.58
N ASN A 98 26.00 11.99 21.77
CA ASN A 98 24.68 11.94 22.42
C ASN A 98 24.68 11.52 23.91
N ASP A 99 25.79 11.01 24.47
CA ASP A 99 25.87 10.70 25.92
C ASP A 99 25.54 11.90 26.83
N SER A 100 25.83 13.12 26.37
CA SER A 100 25.48 14.36 27.06
C SER A 100 23.97 14.63 27.09
N VAL A 101 23.22 14.18 26.08
CA VAL A 101 21.75 14.37 25.99
C VAL A 101 21.04 13.39 26.92
N ARG A 102 21.50 12.13 26.94
CA ARG A 102 20.98 11.09 27.85
C ARG A 102 21.10 11.48 29.33
N LYS A 103 22.10 12.29 29.68
CA LYS A 103 22.34 12.81 31.03
C LYS A 103 21.56 14.08 31.42
N VAL A 104 20.80 14.67 30.49
CA VAL A 104 19.94 15.85 30.72
C VAL A 104 18.46 15.47 30.66
N LEU A 105 18.08 14.51 29.81
CA LEU A 105 16.68 14.05 29.71
C LEU A 105 16.21 13.24 30.93
N THR A 106 17.11 12.50 31.61
CA THR A 106 16.77 11.78 32.86
C THR A 106 16.84 12.69 34.08
N GLY A 107 16.31 13.92 33.98
CA GLY A 107 16.20 14.89 35.08
C GLY A 107 15.13 14.55 36.12
N VAL A 108 14.82 13.26 36.28
CA VAL A 108 13.84 12.71 37.21
C VAL A 108 14.60 12.11 38.39
N THR A 109 14.42 12.67 39.58
CA THR A 109 14.82 12.01 40.83
C THR A 109 14.02 10.71 40.98
N PRO A 110 14.65 9.56 41.24
CA PRO A 110 13.92 8.30 41.41
C PRO A 110 13.20 8.31 42.75
N ASP A 111 11.91 8.61 42.74
CA ASP A 111 11.02 8.37 43.89
C ASP A 111 9.57 8.09 43.44
N GLU A 112 8.85 7.32 44.26
CA GLU A 112 7.40 7.04 44.20
C GLU A 112 6.83 6.59 42.84
N GLY A 113 7.31 5.45 42.32
CA GLY A 113 6.74 4.78 41.14
C GLY A 113 6.95 3.26 41.09
N SER A 114 5.92 2.49 41.47
CA SER A 114 5.82 1.02 41.39
C SER A 114 6.87 0.20 42.19
N GLU A 115 6.90 0.37 43.51
CA GLU A 115 7.27 -0.75 44.37
C GLU A 115 6.22 -1.86 44.23
N MET A 116 6.63 -3.07 43.81
CA MET A 116 5.84 -4.26 44.10
C MET A 116 6.03 -4.58 45.58
N THR A 117 4.96 -4.59 46.36
CA THR A 117 5.00 -4.97 47.78
C THR A 117 5.61 -6.38 47.97
N GLU A 118 6.29 -6.60 49.09
CA GLU A 118 6.89 -7.89 49.42
C GLU A 118 5.84 -9.03 49.47
N GLU A 119 4.61 -8.72 49.87
CA GLU A 119 3.45 -9.61 49.78
C GLU A 119 3.23 -10.17 48.36
N ALA A 120 3.46 -9.36 47.32
CA ALA A 120 3.36 -9.77 45.93
C ALA A 120 4.59 -10.56 45.43
N GLN A 121 5.64 -10.70 46.24
CA GLN A 121 6.70 -11.71 46.07
C GLN A 121 6.32 -13.02 46.78
N GLU A 122 5.83 -12.96 48.03
CA GLU A 122 5.47 -14.15 48.82
C GLU A 122 4.23 -14.90 48.30
N LEU A 123 3.21 -14.20 47.77
CA LEU A 123 1.99 -14.84 47.24
C LEU A 123 2.19 -15.56 45.90
N ARG A 124 3.32 -15.32 45.20
CA ARG A 124 3.55 -15.82 43.83
C ARG A 124 3.66 -17.35 43.73
N PRO A 125 4.46 -18.05 44.57
CA PRO A 125 4.51 -19.51 44.56
C PRO A 125 3.18 -20.18 44.88
N TYR A 126 2.40 -19.60 45.81
CA TYR A 126 1.06 -20.07 46.16
C TYR A 126 0.08 -19.93 44.99
N HIS A 127 0.12 -18.80 44.28
CA HIS A 127 -0.70 -18.60 43.08
C HIS A 127 -0.30 -19.55 41.94
N GLN A 128 0.99 -19.74 41.68
CA GLN A 128 1.48 -20.70 40.68
C GLN A 128 1.08 -22.14 41.00
N GLU A 129 1.19 -22.58 42.27
CA GLU A 129 0.75 -23.93 42.67
C GLU A 129 -0.78 -24.08 42.56
N LYS A 130 -1.55 -23.03 42.84
CA LYS A 130 -3.01 -23.01 42.65
C LYS A 130 -3.42 -23.09 41.17
N ILE A 131 -2.70 -22.41 40.28
CA ILE A 131 -2.90 -22.54 38.82
C ILE A 131 -2.57 -23.98 38.38
N LYS A 132 -1.41 -24.50 38.81
CA LYS A 132 -0.93 -25.87 38.55
C LYS A 132 -1.92 -26.93 39.02
N GLN A 133 -2.56 -26.75 40.17
CA GLN A 133 -3.65 -27.61 40.65
C GLN A 133 -4.85 -27.58 39.69
N LYS A 134 -5.33 -26.41 39.25
CA LYS A 134 -6.43 -26.31 38.27
C LYS A 134 -6.10 -27.01 36.94
N ILE A 135 -4.89 -26.83 36.40
CA ILE A 135 -4.46 -27.51 35.17
C ILE A 135 -4.45 -29.03 35.40
N SER A 136 -3.92 -29.49 36.54
CA SER A 136 -3.89 -30.91 36.91
C SER A 136 -5.30 -31.49 37.11
N ASP A 137 -6.25 -30.72 37.64
CA ASP A 137 -7.64 -31.19 37.81
C ASP A 137 -8.33 -31.37 36.46
N LEU A 138 -8.19 -30.40 35.55
CA LEU A 138 -8.75 -30.49 34.19
C LEU A 138 -8.11 -31.63 33.38
N LEU A 139 -6.79 -31.77 33.43
CA LEU A 139 -6.05 -32.86 32.77
C LEU A 139 -6.20 -34.23 33.46
N SER A 140 -6.84 -34.30 34.63
CA SER A 140 -7.16 -35.59 35.27
C SER A 140 -8.36 -36.30 34.61
N HIS A 141 -9.13 -35.58 33.77
CA HIS A 141 -10.22 -36.14 32.98
C HIS A 141 -9.69 -36.78 31.68
N PRO A 142 -9.96 -38.08 31.41
CA PRO A 142 -9.40 -38.80 30.25
C PRO A 142 -9.66 -38.10 28.91
N GLN A 143 -10.90 -37.70 28.64
CA GLN A 143 -11.31 -37.15 27.34
C GLN A 143 -10.63 -35.79 27.05
N VAL A 144 -10.43 -34.98 28.10
CA VAL A 144 -9.70 -33.70 28.02
C VAL A 144 -8.23 -33.96 27.74
N ARG A 145 -7.62 -34.88 28.50
CA ARG A 145 -6.19 -35.21 28.38
C ARG A 145 -5.84 -35.80 27.02
N GLU A 146 -6.58 -36.80 26.55
CA GLU A 146 -6.29 -37.49 25.29
C GLU A 146 -6.35 -36.54 24.10
N LYS A 147 -7.43 -35.76 23.98
CA LYS A 147 -7.57 -34.77 22.91
C LYS A 147 -6.54 -33.63 23.03
N PHE A 148 -6.26 -33.14 24.25
CA PHE A 148 -5.22 -32.14 24.46
C PHE A 148 -3.84 -32.65 24.04
N GLN A 149 -3.48 -33.89 24.38
CA GLN A 149 -2.22 -34.51 23.97
C GLN A 149 -2.16 -34.73 22.46
N GLU A 150 -3.27 -35.08 21.81
CA GLU A 150 -3.32 -35.21 20.35
C GLU A 150 -3.12 -33.85 19.65
N GLU A 151 -3.88 -32.82 20.02
CA GLU A 151 -3.79 -31.49 19.42
C GLU A 151 -2.41 -30.84 19.69
N LEU A 152 -1.91 -30.91 20.93
CA LEU A 152 -0.55 -30.48 21.29
C LEU A 152 0.53 -31.18 20.43
N LYS A 153 0.41 -32.50 20.22
CA LYS A 153 1.38 -33.27 19.44
C LYS A 153 1.33 -32.92 17.95
N ARG A 154 0.15 -32.59 17.41
CA ARG A 154 -0.02 -32.08 16.04
C ARG A 154 0.63 -30.69 15.90
N GLU A 155 0.29 -29.75 16.78
CA GLU A 155 0.88 -28.40 16.79
C GLU A 155 2.39 -28.41 16.98
N ILE A 156 2.94 -29.30 17.82
CA ILE A 156 4.40 -29.50 17.94
C ILE A 156 5.02 -29.89 16.59
N GLY A 157 4.35 -30.73 15.79
CA GLY A 157 4.80 -31.12 14.46
C GLY A 157 4.75 -29.95 13.46
N PHE A 158 3.62 -29.25 13.40
CA PHE A 158 3.45 -28.10 12.50
C PHE A 158 4.41 -26.94 12.87
N TYR A 159 4.55 -26.61 14.16
CA TYR A 159 5.55 -25.64 14.62
C TYR A 159 6.97 -26.05 14.26
N GLN A 160 7.33 -27.34 14.35
CA GLN A 160 8.67 -27.79 13.97
C GLN A 160 8.95 -27.61 12.48
N ALA A 161 7.96 -27.78 11.60
CA ALA A 161 8.07 -27.47 10.18
C ALA A 161 8.14 -25.95 9.94
N ALA A 162 7.18 -25.18 10.47
CA ALA A 162 7.07 -23.74 10.27
C ALA A 162 8.24 -22.95 10.88
N ARG A 163 8.90 -23.47 11.93
CA ARG A 163 9.99 -22.81 12.66
C ARG A 163 11.18 -22.36 11.80
N LYS A 164 11.41 -22.93 10.60
CA LYS A 164 12.38 -22.38 9.65
C LYS A 164 11.80 -21.15 8.92
N PRO A 165 10.73 -21.28 8.09
CA PRO A 165 10.01 -20.15 7.50
C PRO A 165 9.75 -18.97 8.44
N MET A 166 9.20 -19.21 9.63
CA MET A 166 8.92 -18.17 10.64
C MET A 166 10.15 -17.31 10.97
N ARG A 167 11.32 -17.95 11.13
CA ARG A 167 12.57 -17.24 11.42
C ARG A 167 13.05 -16.44 10.23
N GLU A 168 13.00 -17.03 9.04
CA GLU A 168 13.46 -16.38 7.81
C GLU A 168 12.60 -15.14 7.52
N VAL A 169 11.28 -15.26 7.55
CA VAL A 169 10.33 -14.14 7.44
C VAL A 169 10.54 -13.07 8.51
N ARG A 170 10.68 -13.46 9.79
CA ARG A 170 10.91 -12.50 10.89
C ARG A 170 12.25 -11.79 10.75
N ASP A 171 13.29 -12.52 10.37
CA ASP A 171 14.65 -11.97 10.26
C ASP A 171 14.78 -11.11 8.99
N ILE A 172 14.02 -11.40 7.93
CA ILE A 172 13.74 -10.49 6.79
C ILE A 172 13.11 -9.19 7.29
N ASN A 173 11.91 -9.23 7.91
CA ASN A 173 11.22 -8.02 8.41
C ASN A 173 12.13 -7.16 9.30
N ARG A 174 12.90 -7.80 10.19
CA ARG A 174 13.87 -7.13 11.07
C ARG A 174 15.01 -6.45 10.31
N VAL A 175 15.47 -7.01 9.18
CA VAL A 175 16.49 -6.41 8.32
C VAL A 175 15.88 -5.32 7.44
N THR A 176 14.72 -5.54 6.81
CA THR A 176 14.01 -4.54 5.99
C THR A 176 13.75 -3.26 6.80
N GLY A 177 13.24 -3.37 8.03
CA GLY A 177 13.08 -2.22 8.93
C GLY A 177 14.41 -1.50 9.28
N LYS A 178 15.50 -2.25 9.47
CA LYS A 178 16.85 -1.68 9.67
C LYS A 178 17.38 -0.99 8.39
N LEU A 179 17.10 -1.52 7.20
CA LEU A 179 17.47 -0.93 5.91
C LEU A 179 16.72 0.39 5.68
N ARG A 180 15.39 0.42 5.83
CA ARG A 180 14.58 1.65 5.70
C ARG A 180 15.03 2.74 6.69
N GLN A 181 15.31 2.40 7.96
CA GLN A 181 15.93 3.34 8.91
C GLN A 181 17.35 3.80 8.49
N THR A 182 18.13 2.94 7.84
CA THR A 182 19.50 3.26 7.41
C THR A 182 19.50 4.18 6.20
N ILE A 183 18.60 3.96 5.23
CA ILE A 183 18.30 4.87 4.11
C ILE A 183 18.00 6.28 4.64
N TYR A 184 17.06 6.39 5.58
CA TYR A 184 16.68 7.65 6.22
C TYR A 184 17.88 8.36 6.89
N ARG A 185 18.65 7.64 7.72
CA ARG A 185 19.84 8.18 8.40
C ARG A 185 20.94 8.59 7.40
N ARG A 186 21.14 7.85 6.30
CA ARG A 186 22.12 8.17 5.25
C ARG A 186 21.72 9.44 4.48
N TYR A 187 20.43 9.57 4.13
CA TYR A 187 19.89 10.77 3.49
C TYR A 187 20.08 12.01 4.38
N LEU A 188 19.64 11.95 5.63
CA LEU A 188 19.81 13.05 6.59
C LEU A 188 21.28 13.44 6.77
N LYS A 189 22.18 12.45 6.89
CA LYS A 189 23.62 12.67 7.02
C LYS A 189 24.21 13.38 5.79
N SER A 190 23.70 13.10 4.58
CA SER A 190 24.07 13.86 3.37
C SER A 190 23.53 15.28 3.41
N LYS A 191 22.22 15.48 3.64
CA LYS A 191 21.59 16.81 3.69
C LYS A 191 22.26 17.72 4.72
N ARG A 192 22.47 17.25 5.96
CA ARG A 192 23.14 18.01 7.02
C ARG A 192 24.59 18.40 6.69
N LYS A 193 25.32 17.57 5.94
CA LYS A 193 26.75 17.81 5.62
C LYS A 193 26.97 18.59 4.32
N HIS A 194 26.03 18.51 3.37
CA HIS A 194 26.24 18.98 2.00
C HIS A 194 25.10 19.87 1.45
N GLY A 195 24.03 20.11 2.22
CA GLY A 195 22.80 20.81 1.77
C GLY A 195 21.92 20.00 0.81
N LYS A 196 22.50 19.00 0.13
CA LYS A 196 21.85 18.14 -0.87
C LYS A 196 22.16 16.67 -0.65
N LEU A 197 21.43 15.80 -1.34
CA LEU A 197 21.87 14.42 -1.54
C LEU A 197 23.07 14.45 -2.49
N VAL A 198 24.19 13.84 -2.11
CA VAL A 198 25.36 13.65 -2.98
C VAL A 198 25.34 12.26 -3.60
N GLN A 199 25.95 12.08 -4.77
CA GLN A 199 25.86 10.83 -5.54
C GLN A 199 26.18 9.60 -4.67
N SER A 200 27.31 9.59 -3.97
CA SER A 200 27.72 8.48 -3.09
C SER A 200 26.81 8.20 -1.88
N ALA A 201 25.86 9.09 -1.56
CA ALA A 201 24.78 8.82 -0.62
C ALA A 201 23.50 8.35 -1.33
N SER A 202 23.27 8.81 -2.57
CA SER A 202 22.21 8.29 -3.45
C SER A 202 22.46 6.84 -3.85
N ASP A 203 23.69 6.50 -4.25
CA ASP A 203 24.10 5.14 -4.65
C ASP A 203 23.93 4.15 -3.49
N GLN A 204 24.27 4.58 -2.26
CA GLN A 204 24.07 3.78 -1.04
C GLN A 204 22.60 3.64 -0.65
N ILE A 205 21.77 4.64 -0.94
CA ILE A 205 20.32 4.56 -0.71
C ILE A 205 19.69 3.59 -1.71
N ALA A 206 20.00 3.71 -3.00
CA ALA A 206 19.53 2.80 -4.04
C ALA A 206 19.89 1.34 -3.70
N PHE A 207 21.16 1.07 -3.37
CA PHE A 207 21.60 -0.26 -2.93
C PHE A 207 20.79 -0.81 -1.74
N PHE A 208 20.54 -0.01 -0.70
CA PHE A 208 19.72 -0.45 0.44
C PHE A 208 18.22 -0.58 0.12
N GLN A 209 17.74 0.03 -0.98
CA GLN A 209 16.37 -0.17 -1.48
C GLN A 209 16.28 -1.45 -2.32
N ASP A 210 17.24 -1.69 -3.23
CA ASP A 210 17.32 -2.92 -4.02
C ASP A 210 17.39 -4.17 -3.11
N GLU A 211 18.20 -4.11 -2.04
CA GLU A 211 18.29 -5.18 -1.01
C GLU A 211 16.98 -5.36 -0.22
N ALA A 212 16.23 -4.28 0.04
CA ALA A 212 14.93 -4.37 0.71
C ALA A 212 13.87 -5.01 -0.19
N ASP A 213 13.80 -4.61 -1.47
CA ASP A 213 12.91 -5.18 -2.48
C ASP A 213 13.21 -6.69 -2.71
N GLU A 214 14.49 -7.11 -2.69
CA GLU A 214 14.88 -8.52 -2.78
C GLU A 214 14.48 -9.34 -1.54
N LEU A 215 14.67 -8.78 -0.34
CA LEU A 215 14.23 -9.42 0.91
C LEU A 215 12.70 -9.58 0.95
N GLU A 216 11.94 -8.54 0.61
CA GLU A 216 10.47 -8.63 0.51
C GLU A 216 10.01 -9.59 -0.60
N SER A 217 10.77 -9.75 -1.69
CA SER A 217 10.50 -10.77 -2.71
C SER A 217 10.85 -12.18 -2.24
N THR A 218 11.78 -12.31 -1.28
CA THR A 218 12.16 -13.59 -0.67
C THR A 218 11.08 -14.04 0.33
N GLU A 219 10.56 -13.12 1.14
CA GLU A 219 9.43 -13.34 2.05
C GLU A 219 8.20 -13.88 1.32
N ARG A 220 7.77 -13.19 0.25
CA ARG A 220 6.68 -13.67 -0.63
C ARG A 220 6.95 -15.05 -1.23
N GLY A 221 8.20 -15.38 -1.53
CA GLY A 221 8.59 -16.71 -2.02
C GLY A 221 8.49 -17.82 -0.95
N ILE A 222 8.72 -17.48 0.32
CA ILE A 222 8.51 -18.38 1.46
C ILE A 222 7.01 -18.62 1.65
N GLU A 223 6.18 -17.58 1.60
CA GLU A 223 4.72 -17.69 1.71
C GLU A 223 4.12 -18.52 0.56
N GLN A 224 4.51 -18.26 -0.69
CA GLN A 224 4.04 -19.00 -1.88
C GLN A 224 4.40 -20.49 -1.88
N THR A 225 5.38 -20.91 -1.08
CA THR A 225 5.83 -22.32 -0.98
C THR A 225 5.53 -22.97 0.37
N ALA A 226 4.89 -22.24 1.28
CA ALA A 226 4.49 -22.71 2.60
C ALA A 226 3.26 -23.64 2.53
N SER A 227 3.17 -24.59 3.48
CA SER A 227 1.92 -25.34 3.69
C SER A 227 0.87 -24.45 4.37
N ALA A 228 -0.41 -24.84 4.35
CA ALA A 228 -1.48 -24.09 5.00
C ALA A 228 -1.22 -23.89 6.52
N GLU A 229 -0.68 -24.91 7.18
CA GLU A 229 -0.30 -24.88 8.60
C GLU A 229 0.92 -23.96 8.84
N THR A 230 1.85 -23.93 7.87
CA THR A 230 3.02 -23.04 7.90
C THR A 230 2.59 -21.59 7.73
N LEU A 231 1.68 -21.30 6.79
CA LEU A 231 1.04 -19.98 6.65
C LEU A 231 0.29 -19.58 7.92
N GLY A 232 -0.39 -20.53 8.58
CA GLY A 232 -1.05 -20.28 9.86
C GLY A 232 -0.08 -19.77 10.92
N TYR A 233 1.05 -20.45 11.08
CA TYR A 233 2.11 -20.01 11.98
C TYR A 233 2.78 -18.67 11.60
N LEU A 234 2.89 -18.36 10.30
CA LEU A 234 3.35 -17.05 9.83
C LEU A 234 2.34 -15.93 10.17
N GLU A 235 1.05 -16.19 9.96
CA GLU A 235 -0.02 -15.27 10.29
C GLU A 235 -0.11 -15.03 11.81
N THR A 236 -0.02 -16.09 12.63
CA THR A 236 0.07 -15.97 14.10
C THR A 236 1.28 -15.12 14.52
N GLN A 237 2.43 -15.26 13.85
CA GLN A 237 3.61 -14.41 14.13
C GLN A 237 3.35 -12.93 13.81
N LYS A 238 2.71 -12.64 12.67
CA LYS A 238 2.29 -11.28 12.26
C LYS A 238 1.30 -10.68 13.25
N LEU A 239 0.26 -11.42 13.63
CA LEU A 239 -0.77 -10.97 14.59
C LEU A 239 -0.18 -10.71 15.99
N LEU A 240 0.79 -11.51 16.44
CA LEU A 240 1.48 -11.28 17.71
C LEU A 240 2.37 -10.03 17.68
N GLU A 241 3.07 -9.75 16.57
CA GLU A 241 3.83 -8.50 16.44
C GLU A 241 2.88 -7.28 16.34
N TYR A 242 1.71 -7.40 15.68
CA TYR A 242 0.67 -6.37 15.71
C TYR A 242 0.10 -6.16 17.13
N LYS A 243 -0.13 -7.23 17.92
CA LYS A 243 -0.56 -7.12 19.33
C LYS A 243 0.49 -6.38 20.16
N LYS A 244 1.76 -6.70 19.95
CA LYS A 244 2.90 -6.01 20.56
C LYS A 244 2.95 -4.53 20.17
N GLN A 245 2.80 -4.17 18.89
CA GLN A 245 2.77 -2.77 18.44
C GLN A 245 1.60 -1.98 19.07
N LEU A 246 0.41 -2.59 19.18
CA LEU A 246 -0.73 -2.00 19.91
C LEU A 246 -0.39 -1.73 21.39
N ASN A 247 0.30 -2.65 22.05
CA ASN A 247 0.68 -2.52 23.46
C ASN A 247 1.82 -1.52 23.69
N GLU A 248 2.78 -1.41 22.77
CA GLU A 248 3.96 -0.55 22.88
C GLU A 248 3.71 0.89 22.39
N HIS A 249 2.83 1.08 21.39
CA HIS A 249 2.65 2.35 20.68
C HIS A 249 1.20 2.79 20.47
N GLY A 250 0.21 1.92 20.72
CA GLY A 250 -1.21 2.19 20.42
C GLY A 250 -1.55 2.25 18.92
N PHE A 251 -0.58 1.99 18.05
CA PHE A 251 -0.66 2.08 16.59
C PHE A 251 -0.08 0.80 15.96
N VAL A 252 -0.56 0.41 14.77
CA VAL A 252 -0.04 -0.73 14.01
C VAL A 252 0.40 -0.27 12.63
N THR A 253 1.62 -0.63 12.27
CA THR A 253 2.17 -0.41 10.93
C THR A 253 1.69 -1.52 10.00
N THR A 254 0.43 -1.41 9.56
CA THR A 254 -0.14 -2.23 8.48
C THR A 254 0.33 -1.74 7.11
N PRO A 255 0.26 -2.53 6.03
CA PRO A 255 0.78 -2.13 4.71
C PRO A 255 0.29 -0.78 4.19
N SER A 256 -1.01 -0.46 4.31
CA SER A 256 -1.55 0.85 3.91
C SER A 256 -1.00 2.01 4.73
N ARG A 257 -0.65 1.77 6.00
CA ARG A 257 -0.09 2.77 6.91
C ARG A 257 1.41 2.90 6.78
N GLU A 258 2.13 1.81 6.51
CA GLU A 258 3.54 1.81 6.19
C GLU A 258 3.83 2.62 4.90
N HIS A 259 3.05 2.41 3.84
CA HIS A 259 3.16 3.22 2.61
C HIS A 259 2.95 4.73 2.86
N LEU A 260 2.02 5.09 3.75
CA LEU A 260 1.81 6.48 4.13
C LEU A 260 2.98 7.03 4.96
N ILE A 261 3.57 6.24 5.85
CA ILE A 261 4.79 6.62 6.60
C ILE A 261 5.98 6.81 5.65
N ASP A 262 6.18 5.95 4.66
CA ASP A 262 7.25 6.10 3.67
C ASP A 262 7.02 7.33 2.75
N ARG A 263 5.76 7.64 2.39
CA ARG A 263 5.40 8.88 1.69
C ARG A 263 5.68 10.11 2.57
N ILE A 264 5.23 10.11 3.83
CA ILE A 264 5.49 11.19 4.81
C ILE A 264 7.01 11.40 4.95
N THR A 265 7.77 10.32 5.12
CA THR A 265 9.23 10.34 5.22
C THR A 265 9.86 10.99 4.00
N ARG A 266 9.49 10.57 2.77
CA ARG A 266 10.03 11.12 1.53
C ARG A 266 9.75 12.61 1.35
N GLU A 267 8.53 13.07 1.62
CA GLU A 267 8.19 14.49 1.48
C GLU A 267 8.85 15.36 2.57
N ALA A 268 8.92 14.87 3.82
CA ALA A 268 9.59 15.57 4.92
C ALA A 268 11.10 15.70 4.67
N LEU A 269 11.73 14.64 4.15
CA LEU A 269 13.13 14.65 3.71
C LEU A 269 13.40 15.65 2.57
N ALA A 270 12.41 15.92 1.72
CA ALA A 270 12.50 16.97 0.70
C ALA A 270 12.48 18.38 1.31
N GLY A 271 12.12 18.53 2.59
CA GLY A 271 11.95 19.81 3.29
C GLY A 271 10.54 20.39 3.21
N LYS A 272 9.57 19.62 2.71
CA LYS A 272 8.18 20.05 2.54
C LYS A 272 7.42 19.97 3.86
N LYS A 273 6.50 20.92 4.06
CA LYS A 273 5.46 20.83 5.11
C LYS A 273 4.36 19.89 4.59
N ILE A 274 3.90 18.94 5.41
CA ILE A 274 2.98 17.89 4.95
C ILE A 274 1.59 18.11 5.56
N PHE A 275 0.55 18.03 4.74
CA PHE A 275 -0.83 18.13 5.18
C PHE A 275 -1.56 16.81 4.94
N LEU A 276 -1.86 16.10 6.04
CA LEU A 276 -2.65 14.88 6.06
C LEU A 276 -4.13 15.24 5.91
N VAL A 277 -4.69 14.88 4.75
CA VAL A 277 -6.05 15.18 4.31
C VAL A 277 -6.85 13.89 4.22
N GLY A 278 -8.13 13.92 4.59
CA GLY A 278 -9.04 12.77 4.48
C GLY A 278 -10.21 12.89 5.45
N SER A 279 -11.18 11.99 5.35
CA SER A 279 -12.39 12.01 6.19
C SER A 279 -12.10 11.81 7.70
N THR A 280 -13.08 12.07 8.55
CA THR A 280 -12.96 11.87 10.02
C THR A 280 -12.89 10.38 10.35
N GLY A 281 -12.09 10.00 11.36
CA GLY A 281 -11.91 8.60 11.77
C GLY A 281 -10.92 7.78 10.93
N THR A 282 -10.29 8.38 9.91
CA THR A 282 -9.26 7.73 9.06
C THR A 282 -7.93 7.46 9.76
N GLY A 283 -7.71 7.99 10.98
CA GLY A 283 -6.48 7.78 11.77
C GLY A 283 -5.35 8.78 11.50
N LYS A 284 -5.66 9.99 10.99
CA LYS A 284 -4.67 11.00 10.59
C LYS A 284 -3.79 11.49 11.74
N THR A 285 -4.37 11.68 12.92
CA THR A 285 -3.67 12.22 14.09
C THR A 285 -2.71 11.16 14.65
N GLU A 286 -3.18 9.92 14.77
CA GLU A 286 -2.42 8.76 15.22
C GLU A 286 -1.25 8.46 14.27
N LEU A 287 -1.49 8.53 12.96
CA LEU A 287 -0.46 8.43 11.91
C LEU A 287 0.58 9.56 12.02
N ALA A 288 0.16 10.80 12.29
CA ALA A 288 1.07 11.93 12.45
C ALA A 288 1.96 11.78 13.70
N PHE A 289 1.38 11.36 14.83
CA PHE A 289 2.11 11.08 16.06
C PHE A 289 3.13 9.95 15.86
N TYR A 290 2.71 8.80 15.34
CA TYR A 290 3.60 7.65 15.11
C TYR A 290 4.73 7.96 14.13
N ALA A 291 4.42 8.68 13.03
CA ALA A 291 5.43 9.07 12.04
C ALA A 291 6.47 10.03 12.63
N LEU A 292 6.09 11.07 13.36
CA LEU A 292 7.06 12.02 13.93
C LEU A 292 7.88 11.45 15.08
N ASP A 293 7.28 10.61 15.93
CA ASP A 293 8.03 9.90 16.97
C ASP A 293 9.11 9.00 16.34
N SER A 294 8.72 8.20 15.34
CA SER A 294 9.63 7.34 14.57
C SER A 294 10.72 8.12 13.81
N LEU A 295 10.40 9.29 13.25
CA LEU A 295 11.32 10.06 12.40
C LEU A 295 12.23 11.02 13.18
N THR A 296 11.81 11.50 14.36
CA THR A 296 12.50 12.56 15.10
C THR A 296 12.77 12.26 16.58
N GLY A 297 12.16 11.21 17.15
CA GLY A 297 12.35 10.79 18.55
C GLY A 297 11.46 11.53 19.55
N GLY A 298 10.31 12.04 19.09
CA GLY A 298 9.31 12.76 19.88
C GLY A 298 8.59 13.80 19.04
N TYR A 299 7.60 14.50 19.62
CA TYR A 299 6.94 15.63 18.98
C TYR A 299 6.31 16.60 20.00
N GLU A 300 5.99 17.80 19.55
CA GLU A 300 5.09 18.74 20.22
C GLU A 300 3.76 18.83 19.44
N ILE A 301 2.69 19.31 20.09
CA ILE A 301 1.35 19.43 19.49
C ILE A 301 0.86 20.88 19.58
N VAL A 302 0.34 21.40 18.47
CA VAL A 302 -0.53 22.58 18.40
C VAL A 302 -1.96 22.10 18.08
N PRO A 303 -2.87 22.06 19.06
CA PRO A 303 -4.29 21.76 18.81
C PRO A 303 -5.00 23.00 18.26
N TRP A 304 -5.67 22.88 17.11
CA TRP A 304 -6.34 24.00 16.45
C TRP A 304 -7.85 23.98 16.63
N HIS A 305 -8.39 25.15 16.96
CA HIS A 305 -9.81 25.45 17.09
C HIS A 305 -10.03 26.95 16.79
N GLU A 306 -11.29 27.38 16.69
CA GLU A 306 -11.64 28.75 16.29
C GLU A 306 -10.96 29.83 17.17
N GLY A 307 -10.80 29.51 18.46
CA GLY A 307 -10.15 30.35 19.47
C GLY A 307 -8.61 30.27 19.54
N THR A 308 -7.94 29.42 18.76
CA THR A 308 -6.46 29.32 18.77
C THR A 308 -5.83 30.64 18.31
N THR A 309 -4.93 31.19 19.12
CA THR A 309 -4.24 32.46 18.84
C THR A 309 -2.74 32.22 18.58
N PRO A 310 -2.03 33.21 18.00
CA PRO A 310 -0.57 33.13 17.88
C PRO A 310 0.17 32.97 19.22
N ARG A 311 -0.45 33.34 20.36
CA ARG A 311 0.15 33.17 21.70
C ARG A 311 0.18 31.72 22.17
N ASP A 312 -0.69 30.88 21.62
CA ASP A 312 -0.81 29.47 22.00
C ASP A 312 0.18 28.63 21.19
N ILE A 313 0.47 29.06 19.95
CA ILE A 313 1.42 28.45 19.01
C ILE A 313 2.87 28.84 19.36
N PHE A 314 3.14 30.14 19.44
CA PHE A 314 4.49 30.67 19.64
C PHE A 314 4.81 30.87 21.12
N GLY A 315 3.82 31.17 21.95
CA GLY A 315 4.02 31.53 23.35
C GLY A 315 3.77 33.01 23.64
N HIS A 316 4.07 33.42 24.87
CA HIS A 316 3.83 34.79 25.32
C HIS A 316 4.84 35.20 26.40
N ARG A 317 4.95 36.52 26.66
CA ARG A 317 5.70 37.00 27.83
C ARG A 317 4.90 36.83 29.10
N GLU A 318 5.60 36.42 30.15
CA GLU A 318 5.09 36.42 31.50
C GLU A 318 6.00 37.25 32.42
N LEU A 319 5.44 37.67 33.56
CA LEU A 319 6.18 38.24 34.67
C LEU A 319 6.23 37.18 35.76
N TYR A 320 7.43 36.87 36.26
CA TYR A 320 7.64 35.90 37.33
C TYR A 320 8.59 36.49 38.36
N GLU A 321 8.48 36.05 39.61
CA GLU A 321 9.45 36.41 40.65
C GLU A 321 10.61 35.41 40.63
N ASP A 322 11.84 35.92 40.70
CA ASP A 322 13.03 35.08 40.87
C ASP A 322 13.14 34.53 42.31
N ALA A 323 14.13 33.67 42.55
CA ALA A 323 14.39 33.11 43.89
C ALA A 323 14.79 34.19 44.93
N GLU A 324 15.05 35.42 44.49
CA GLU A 324 15.35 36.58 45.32
C GLU A 324 14.10 37.47 45.57
N GLY A 325 12.91 37.05 45.12
CA GLY A 325 11.64 37.76 45.30
C GLY A 325 11.47 38.99 44.41
N LYS A 326 12.17 39.06 43.28
CA LYS A 326 12.17 40.20 42.37
C LYS A 326 11.49 39.84 41.04
N VAL A 327 10.49 40.65 40.67
CA VAL A 327 9.78 40.51 39.39
C VAL A 327 10.74 40.70 38.21
N ARG A 328 10.85 39.66 37.36
CA ARG A 328 11.51 39.67 36.06
C ARG A 328 10.49 39.42 34.95
N SER A 329 10.83 39.83 33.72
CA SER A 329 10.09 39.42 32.53
C SER A 329 10.79 38.23 31.88
N GLY A 330 10.03 37.18 31.61
CA GLY A 330 10.45 36.03 30.82
C GLY A 330 9.61 35.87 29.56
N VAL A 331 9.88 34.81 28.82
CA VAL A 331 9.04 34.34 27.72
C VAL A 331 8.75 32.87 27.93
N LYS A 332 7.48 32.50 27.80
CA LYS A 332 6.98 31.13 27.93
C LYS A 332 6.81 30.53 26.53
N PRO A 333 7.66 29.59 26.09
CA PRO A 333 7.61 29.07 24.73
C PRO A 333 6.37 28.20 24.50
N GLY A 334 5.65 28.51 23.42
CA GLY A 334 4.60 27.65 22.86
C GLY A 334 5.18 26.41 22.17
N PRO A 335 4.34 25.50 21.66
CA PRO A 335 4.80 24.25 21.04
C PRO A 335 5.80 24.47 19.90
N TYR A 336 5.66 25.56 19.12
CA TYR A 336 6.53 25.82 17.96
C TYR A 336 8.00 26.07 18.35
N PRO A 337 8.36 27.06 19.20
CA PRO A 337 9.73 27.19 19.69
C PRO A 337 10.20 25.99 20.50
N ARG A 338 9.34 25.35 21.32
CA ARG A 338 9.76 24.14 22.08
C ARG A 338 10.21 23.01 21.17
N ALA A 339 9.53 22.78 20.05
CA ALA A 339 9.93 21.75 19.08
C ALA A 339 11.27 22.07 18.43
N LEU A 340 11.51 23.33 18.07
CA LEU A 340 12.80 23.80 17.54
C LEU A 340 13.93 23.70 18.57
N GLU A 341 13.68 24.05 19.84
CA GLU A 341 14.65 23.92 20.94
C GLU A 341 14.99 22.46 21.24
N LYS A 342 13.98 21.58 21.28
CA LYS A 342 14.13 20.14 21.53
C LYS A 342 14.63 19.34 20.32
N GLN A 343 14.58 19.92 19.11
CA GLN A 343 14.91 19.26 17.83
C GLN A 343 14.01 18.06 17.48
N VAL A 344 12.73 18.16 17.83
CA VAL A 344 11.67 17.16 17.60
C VAL A 344 10.66 17.65 16.55
N GLY A 345 9.78 16.76 16.09
CA GLY A 345 8.68 17.11 15.19
C GLY A 345 7.59 17.99 15.82
N LEU A 346 6.70 18.52 14.97
CA LEU A 346 5.57 19.33 15.38
C LEU A 346 4.29 18.90 14.65
N VAL A 347 3.22 18.59 15.39
CA VAL A 347 1.89 18.32 14.83
C VAL A 347 0.98 19.54 14.98
N HIS A 348 0.40 19.98 13.86
CA HIS A 348 -0.71 20.93 13.82
C HIS A 348 -2.00 20.14 13.68
N GLU A 349 -2.57 19.77 14.82
CA GLU A 349 -3.76 18.91 14.89
C GLU A 349 -5.03 19.68 14.52
N GLU A 350 -5.77 19.15 13.54
CA GLU A 350 -7.02 19.72 13.03
C GLU A 350 -6.87 21.19 12.60
N PHE A 351 -5.77 21.52 11.91
CA PHE A 351 -5.37 22.84 11.43
C PHE A 351 -6.52 23.66 10.78
N THR A 352 -7.41 22.98 10.07
CA THR A 352 -8.64 23.51 9.44
C THR A 352 -9.73 23.99 10.40
N GLY A 353 -9.62 23.69 11.69
CA GLY A 353 -10.46 24.24 12.76
C GLY A 353 -9.99 25.60 13.27
N GLY A 354 -8.76 26.01 12.94
CA GLY A 354 -8.21 27.31 13.29
C GLY A 354 -8.69 28.44 12.38
N SER A 355 -8.84 29.65 12.91
CA SER A 355 -9.17 30.82 12.07
C SER A 355 -8.04 31.12 11.06
N THR A 356 -8.44 31.49 9.84
CA THR A 356 -7.56 31.85 8.71
C THR A 356 -6.55 32.92 9.11
N ARG A 357 -6.95 33.86 9.99
CA ARG A 357 -6.07 34.89 10.53
C ARG A 357 -4.93 34.32 11.38
N THR A 358 -5.19 33.32 12.22
CA THR A 358 -4.14 32.66 13.01
C THR A 358 -3.27 31.80 12.09
N GLN A 359 -3.86 31.06 11.14
CA GLN A 359 -3.09 30.28 10.15
C GLN A 359 -2.14 31.17 9.33
N LEU A 360 -2.60 32.32 8.81
CA LEU A 360 -1.78 33.30 8.09
C LEU A 360 -0.62 33.84 8.92
N SER A 361 -0.73 33.89 10.25
CA SER A 361 0.39 34.31 11.13
C SER A 361 1.57 33.34 11.13
N MET A 362 1.35 32.07 10.76
CA MET A 362 2.40 31.07 10.59
C MET A 362 3.04 31.08 9.19
N LYS A 363 2.43 31.72 8.19
CA LYS A 363 2.84 31.57 6.78
C LYS A 363 4.33 31.82 6.52
N TYR A 364 4.90 32.84 7.17
CA TYR A 364 6.35 33.15 7.07
C TYR A 364 7.24 31.98 7.52
N LEU A 365 6.80 31.20 8.51
CA LEU A 365 7.52 30.04 9.04
C LEU A 365 7.24 28.77 8.23
N MET A 366 6.04 28.65 7.62
CA MET A 366 5.71 27.56 6.70
C MET A 366 6.56 27.56 5.43
N GLY A 367 6.89 28.75 4.90
CA GLY A 367 7.82 28.89 3.78
C GLY A 367 9.31 28.69 4.16
N ALA A 368 9.64 28.58 5.44
CA ALA A 368 11.03 28.57 5.91
C ALA A 368 11.73 27.21 5.67
N SER A 369 12.91 27.28 5.05
CA SER A 369 13.68 26.10 4.61
C SER A 369 14.71 25.62 5.65
N PRO A 370 15.10 24.33 5.66
CA PRO A 370 16.19 23.86 6.51
C PRO A 370 17.52 24.58 6.24
N GLY A 371 18.12 25.13 7.29
CA GLY A 371 19.27 26.03 7.27
C GLY A 371 18.91 27.53 7.31
N GLU A 372 17.63 27.88 7.22
CA GLU A 372 17.16 29.26 7.30
C GLU A 372 17.05 29.76 8.74
N LYS A 373 17.23 31.08 8.91
CA LYS A 373 17.21 31.77 10.19
C LYS A 373 15.95 32.61 10.31
N VAL A 374 15.04 32.16 11.17
CA VAL A 374 13.70 32.74 11.35
C VAL A 374 13.57 33.49 12.66
N HIS A 375 12.74 34.53 12.66
CA HIS A 375 12.28 35.20 13.86
C HIS A 375 10.89 34.68 14.26
N ILE A 376 10.74 34.17 15.48
CA ILE A 376 9.46 33.70 15.99
C ILE A 376 8.66 34.90 16.54
N PRO A 377 7.38 35.09 16.14
CA PRO A 377 6.57 36.22 16.61
C PRO A 377 6.47 36.29 18.14
N GLY A 378 6.84 37.44 18.71
CA GLY A 378 6.84 37.69 20.15
C GLY A 378 8.22 37.58 20.83
N PHE A 379 9.15 36.82 20.24
CA PHE A 379 10.47 36.47 20.81
C PHE A 379 11.56 37.53 20.57
N ASN A 380 11.15 38.81 20.58
CA ASN A 380 12.01 39.98 20.78
C ASN A 380 13.27 40.13 19.88
N GLY A 381 13.31 39.47 18.71
CA GLY A 381 14.46 39.49 17.80
C GLY A 381 15.41 38.29 17.95
N GLU A 382 15.09 37.30 18.79
CA GLU A 382 15.77 36.01 18.79
C GLU A 382 15.65 35.31 17.43
N VAL A 383 16.69 34.54 17.08
CA VAL A 383 16.87 33.92 15.76
C VAL A 383 16.99 32.42 15.96
N HIS A 384 16.01 31.67 15.46
CA HIS A 384 16.01 30.22 15.48
C HIS A 384 16.45 29.71 14.11
N GLU A 385 17.23 28.64 14.08
CA GLU A 385 17.67 28.00 12.84
C GLU A 385 16.77 26.78 12.58
N ILE A 386 16.05 26.77 11.46
CA ILE A 386 15.24 25.62 11.05
C ILE A 386 16.19 24.48 10.69
N THR A 387 16.18 23.38 11.42
CA THR A 387 17.11 22.26 11.17
C THR A 387 16.46 21.18 10.31
N PRO A 388 17.24 20.32 9.61
CA PRO A 388 16.71 19.16 8.89
C PRO A 388 16.05 18.07 9.76
N ASN A 389 15.90 18.30 11.07
CA ASN A 389 15.18 17.43 12.01
C ASN A 389 13.80 17.98 12.40
N PHE A 390 13.55 19.27 12.16
CA PHE A 390 12.27 19.90 12.47
C PHE A 390 11.29 19.61 11.33
N ILE A 391 10.45 18.60 11.52
CA ILE A 391 9.43 18.16 10.57
C ILE A 391 8.06 18.61 11.09
N GLU A 392 7.31 19.33 10.26
CA GLU A 392 5.96 19.81 10.57
C GLU A 392 4.93 18.97 9.80
N LEU A 393 4.05 18.29 10.54
CA LEU A 393 2.85 17.62 10.00
C LEU A 393 1.60 18.40 10.39
N PHE A 394 0.71 18.62 9.43
CA PHE A 394 -0.58 19.25 9.62
C PHE A 394 -1.65 18.18 9.41
N THR A 395 -2.70 18.13 10.23
CA THR A 395 -3.87 17.28 10.00
C THR A 395 -5.12 18.13 9.82
N GLY A 396 -6.08 17.65 9.02
CA GLY A 396 -7.38 18.32 8.91
C GLY A 396 -8.26 17.77 7.80
N ASN A 397 -9.49 18.29 7.73
CA ASN A 397 -10.40 18.03 6.62
C ASN A 397 -10.63 19.39 5.90
N PRO A 398 -10.15 19.56 4.66
CA PRO A 398 -10.42 20.75 3.85
C PRO A 398 -11.91 21.01 3.66
N LYS A 399 -12.26 22.22 3.24
CA LYS A 399 -13.65 22.61 3.02
C LYS A 399 -14.24 21.90 1.81
N ASP A 400 -15.34 21.19 2.03
CA ASP A 400 -16.08 20.43 1.02
C ASP A 400 -17.60 20.68 1.12
N GLU A 401 -18.41 19.89 0.41
CA GLU A 401 -19.88 19.99 0.49
C GLU A 401 -20.45 19.71 1.90
N ARG A 402 -19.70 18.97 2.72
CA ARG A 402 -20.13 18.37 3.98
C ARG A 402 -19.69 19.22 5.16
N THR A 403 -18.59 19.96 5.00
CA THR A 403 -17.96 20.84 5.99
C THR A 403 -18.15 22.33 5.67
N LYS A 404 -19.24 22.70 4.98
CA LYS A 404 -19.57 24.09 4.55
C LYS A 404 -19.40 25.20 5.61
N GLN A 405 -19.48 24.86 6.90
CA GLN A 405 -19.29 25.79 8.03
C GLN A 405 -17.83 26.09 8.38
N ARG A 406 -16.84 25.28 7.95
CA ARG A 406 -15.41 25.58 8.15
C ARG A 406 -15.03 26.84 7.38
N GLU A 407 -14.05 27.60 7.88
CA GLU A 407 -13.40 28.60 7.04
C GLU A 407 -12.70 27.90 5.86
N ASP A 408 -12.63 28.58 4.72
CA ASP A 408 -11.87 28.08 3.58
C ASP A 408 -10.40 28.49 3.73
N MET A 409 -9.47 27.58 3.42
CA MET A 409 -8.05 27.85 3.61
C MET A 409 -7.54 28.82 2.55
N ASP A 410 -6.81 29.86 2.97
CA ASP A 410 -6.21 30.80 2.03
C ASP A 410 -5.34 30.03 1.00
N PRO A 411 -5.55 30.23 -0.32
CA PRO A 411 -4.78 29.52 -1.36
C PRO A 411 -3.27 29.73 -1.27
N ALA A 412 -2.82 30.78 -0.61
CA ALA A 412 -1.42 31.08 -0.35
C ALA A 412 -0.90 30.52 0.99
N ILE A 413 -1.71 29.74 1.72
CA ILE A 413 -1.27 28.76 2.74
C ILE A 413 -1.23 27.38 2.10
N LEU A 414 -2.26 27.00 1.33
CA LEU A 414 -2.32 25.71 0.64
C LEU A 414 -1.12 25.45 -0.28
N ARG A 415 -0.54 26.50 -0.88
CA ARG A 415 0.69 26.41 -1.70
C ARG A 415 1.96 26.03 -0.93
N GLU A 416 2.00 26.27 0.38
CA GLU A 416 3.16 25.92 1.23
C GLU A 416 3.06 24.46 1.73
N LEU A 417 1.91 23.80 1.55
CA LEU A 417 1.57 22.49 2.10
C LEU A 417 1.54 21.41 1.00
N THR A 418 2.21 20.28 1.24
CA THR A 418 2.14 19.08 0.38
C THR A 418 1.06 18.14 0.88
N GLY A 419 -0.01 17.99 0.08
CA GLY A 419 -1.12 17.08 0.39
C GLY A 419 -0.71 15.60 0.39
N VAL A 420 -1.07 14.90 1.47
CA VAL A 420 -1.03 13.44 1.57
C VAL A 420 -2.43 12.99 1.97
N GLU A 421 -3.09 12.25 1.09
CA GLU A 421 -4.40 11.69 1.38
C GLU A 421 -4.28 10.47 2.29
N VAL A 422 -5.16 10.38 3.29
CA VAL A 422 -5.23 9.31 4.28
C VAL A 422 -6.62 8.69 4.20
N SER A 423 -6.74 7.67 3.35
CA SER A 423 -7.95 6.86 3.18
C SER A 423 -8.30 6.08 4.45
N TYR A 424 -9.54 5.58 4.55
CA TYR A 424 -9.91 4.65 5.62
C TYR A 424 -9.05 3.39 5.61
N MET A 425 -8.99 2.69 6.75
CA MET A 425 -8.26 1.43 6.84
C MET A 425 -9.02 0.33 6.08
N PRO A 426 -8.34 -0.49 5.26
CA PRO A 426 -8.99 -1.54 4.47
C PRO A 426 -9.60 -2.65 5.32
N ALA A 427 -10.63 -3.33 4.82
CA ALA A 427 -11.38 -4.35 5.58
C ALA A 427 -10.49 -5.52 6.06
N SER A 428 -9.53 -5.95 5.23
CA SER A 428 -8.52 -6.94 5.56
C SER A 428 -7.60 -6.49 6.72
N GLU A 429 -7.06 -5.28 6.64
CA GLU A 429 -6.22 -4.70 7.71
C GLU A 429 -7.00 -4.45 9.01
N MET A 430 -8.26 -4.01 8.92
CA MET A 430 -9.14 -3.85 10.09
C MET A 430 -9.40 -5.20 10.78
N ASN A 431 -9.65 -6.26 10.02
CA ASN A 431 -9.81 -7.62 10.54
C ASN A 431 -8.53 -8.08 11.26
N ASP A 432 -7.36 -7.85 10.67
CA ASP A 432 -6.07 -8.22 11.28
C ASP A 432 -5.78 -7.47 12.58
N ILE A 433 -6.12 -6.18 12.69
CA ILE A 433 -6.00 -5.43 13.95
C ILE A 433 -6.96 -5.95 15.02
N ILE A 434 -8.18 -6.38 14.65
CA ILE A 434 -9.11 -7.00 15.61
C ILE A 434 -8.61 -8.38 16.03
N ARG A 435 -8.14 -9.21 15.10
CA ARG A 435 -7.51 -10.50 15.40
C ARG A 435 -6.28 -10.34 16.30
N ALA A 436 -5.43 -9.33 16.06
CA ALA A 436 -4.28 -8.99 16.91
C ALA A 436 -4.69 -8.51 18.31
N LYS A 437 -5.83 -7.81 18.46
CA LYS A 437 -6.36 -7.50 19.80
C LYS A 437 -6.77 -8.78 20.55
N LEU A 438 -7.43 -9.71 19.86
CA LEU A 438 -8.12 -10.86 20.47
C LEU A 438 -7.31 -12.18 20.53
N ILE A 439 -6.18 -12.26 19.84
CA ILE A 439 -5.23 -13.38 19.94
C ILE A 439 -4.53 -13.36 21.30
N GLU A 440 -4.30 -14.52 21.90
CA GLU A 440 -3.62 -14.64 23.20
C GLU A 440 -2.09 -14.75 22.99
N GLU A 441 -1.28 -14.57 24.04
CA GLU A 441 0.19 -14.53 23.93
C GLU A 441 0.80 -15.90 23.52
N ASN A 442 0.01 -16.97 23.60
CA ASN A 442 0.35 -18.30 23.10
C ASN A 442 0.04 -18.52 21.60
N GLY A 443 -0.57 -17.54 20.92
CA GLY A 443 -0.92 -17.58 19.50
C GLY A 443 -2.26 -18.24 19.16
N VAL A 444 -3.03 -18.70 20.15
CA VAL A 444 -4.40 -19.20 19.97
C VAL A 444 -5.36 -18.02 19.90
N LEU A 445 -6.26 -18.00 18.91
CA LEU A 445 -7.36 -17.05 18.85
C LEU A 445 -8.60 -17.68 19.50
N ARG A 446 -9.05 -17.11 20.62
CA ARG A 446 -10.17 -17.62 21.42
C ARG A 446 -11.52 -17.13 20.86
N LEU A 447 -11.81 -17.55 19.64
CA LEU A 447 -13.06 -17.38 18.88
C LEU A 447 -13.33 -18.63 18.04
N ALA A 448 -14.59 -18.97 17.80
CA ALA A 448 -14.96 -19.98 16.80
C ALA A 448 -14.76 -19.48 15.35
N PRO A 449 -14.52 -20.36 14.35
CA PRO A 449 -14.47 -19.98 12.94
C PRO A 449 -15.68 -19.16 12.45
N SER A 450 -16.89 -19.47 12.89
CA SER A 450 -18.11 -18.71 12.59
C SER A 450 -18.13 -17.31 13.23
N GLU A 451 -17.49 -17.16 14.39
CA GLU A 451 -17.35 -15.87 15.09
C GLU A 451 -16.27 -15.01 14.42
N LEU A 452 -15.16 -15.61 13.99
CA LEU A 452 -14.17 -14.92 13.16
C LEU A 452 -14.78 -14.49 11.82
N LYS A 453 -15.56 -15.35 11.16
CA LYS A 453 -16.24 -15.00 9.91
C LYS A 453 -17.28 -13.88 10.09
N TYR A 454 -17.86 -13.76 11.29
CA TYR A 454 -18.70 -12.61 11.64
C TYR A 454 -17.89 -11.30 11.72
N ILE A 455 -16.67 -11.33 12.28
CA ILE A 455 -15.76 -10.18 12.33
C ILE A 455 -15.30 -9.78 10.92
N GLU A 456 -14.94 -10.73 10.06
CA GLU A 456 -14.64 -10.45 8.64
C GLU A 456 -15.79 -9.70 7.95
N ASN A 457 -17.02 -10.24 8.04
CA ASN A 457 -18.21 -9.63 7.46
C ASN A 457 -18.50 -8.24 8.05
N LEU A 458 -18.21 -8.01 9.33
CA LEU A 458 -18.34 -6.71 9.99
C LEU A 458 -17.30 -5.69 9.47
N CYS A 459 -16.07 -6.13 9.17
CA CYS A 459 -15.05 -5.28 8.57
C CYS A 459 -15.40 -4.90 7.12
N GLN A 460 -15.95 -5.83 6.33
CA GLN A 460 -16.46 -5.53 4.99
C GLN A 460 -17.68 -4.59 5.04
N ALA A 461 -18.62 -4.82 5.97
CA ALA A 461 -19.73 -3.90 6.22
C ALA A 461 -19.24 -2.49 6.60
N ALA A 462 -18.21 -2.38 7.44
CA ALA A 462 -17.58 -1.11 7.79
C ALA A 462 -16.99 -0.40 6.56
N GLY A 463 -16.27 -1.12 5.69
CA GLY A 463 -15.76 -0.58 4.42
C GLY A 463 -16.86 -0.04 3.50
N ILE A 464 -18.00 -0.74 3.40
CA ILE A 464 -19.18 -0.24 2.68
C ILE A 464 -19.77 1.02 3.35
N MET A 465 -19.89 1.06 4.68
CA MET A 465 -20.37 2.26 5.37
C MET A 465 -19.43 3.47 5.19
N GLN A 466 -18.11 3.24 5.15
CA GLN A 466 -17.09 4.26 4.88
C GLN A 466 -17.18 4.80 3.44
N LYS A 467 -17.53 3.94 2.47
CA LYS A 467 -17.87 4.36 1.09
C LYS A 467 -19.16 5.19 1.03
N PHE A 468 -20.21 4.79 1.76
CA PHE A 468 -21.42 5.62 1.98
C PHE A 468 -21.17 6.94 2.69
N HIS A 469 -20.11 7.04 3.49
CA HIS A 469 -19.64 8.30 4.05
C HIS A 469 -18.97 9.16 2.99
N ASN A 470 -17.98 8.63 2.27
CA ASN A 470 -17.22 9.37 1.27
C ASN A 470 -18.01 9.70 -0.01
N ARG A 471 -19.17 9.07 -0.24
CA ARG A 471 -19.89 9.03 -1.53
C ARG A 471 -19.07 8.37 -2.66
N ASP A 472 -18.11 7.54 -2.28
CA ASP A 472 -17.36 6.70 -3.22
C ASP A 472 -18.17 5.43 -3.48
N PHE A 473 -18.78 5.35 -4.65
CA PHE A 473 -19.51 4.18 -5.13
C PHE A 473 -18.81 3.51 -6.32
N GLU A 474 -17.51 3.77 -6.50
CA GLU A 474 -16.68 3.10 -7.50
C GLU A 474 -16.42 1.65 -7.06
N GLY A 475 -16.44 0.72 -8.02
CA GLY A 475 -16.38 -0.72 -7.76
C GLY A 475 -17.66 -1.36 -7.19
N PHE A 476 -18.74 -0.61 -6.91
CA PHE A 476 -20.01 -1.22 -6.49
C PHE A 476 -20.67 -1.98 -7.65
N THR A 477 -21.04 -3.25 -7.41
CA THR A 477 -21.76 -4.07 -8.39
C THR A 477 -23.19 -3.57 -8.61
N PRO A 478 -23.86 -3.92 -9.73
CA PRO A 478 -25.24 -3.50 -10.01
C PRO A 478 -26.21 -3.89 -8.88
N GLU A 479 -26.06 -5.09 -8.31
CA GLU A 479 -26.94 -5.61 -7.25
C GLU A 479 -26.80 -4.79 -5.96
N ILE A 480 -25.58 -4.33 -5.64
CA ILE A 480 -25.32 -3.43 -4.51
C ILE A 480 -25.93 -2.05 -4.79
N LYS A 481 -25.76 -1.51 -6.00
CA LYS A 481 -26.35 -0.21 -6.39
C LYS A 481 -27.88 -0.24 -6.30
N ASP A 482 -28.53 -1.29 -6.79
CA ASP A 482 -29.98 -1.48 -6.70
C ASP A 482 -30.44 -1.62 -5.24
N LEU A 483 -29.76 -2.44 -4.42
CA LEU A 483 -30.10 -2.68 -3.01
C LEU A 483 -30.13 -1.38 -2.18
N PHE A 484 -29.25 -0.43 -2.50
CA PHE A 484 -29.11 0.86 -1.82
C PHE A 484 -29.72 2.05 -2.58
N ALA A 485 -30.35 1.83 -3.74
CA ALA A 485 -30.87 2.88 -4.61
C ALA A 485 -29.81 3.96 -4.94
N ILE A 486 -28.68 3.52 -5.47
CA ILE A 486 -27.65 4.36 -6.09
C ILE A 486 -27.87 4.32 -7.60
N ASP A 487 -27.95 5.48 -8.25
CA ASP A 487 -28.19 5.52 -9.70
C ASP A 487 -26.94 5.06 -10.50
N PRO A 488 -27.07 4.75 -11.81
CA PRO A 488 -25.93 4.32 -12.63
C PRO A 488 -24.79 5.34 -12.74
N ARG A 489 -25.01 6.60 -12.34
CA ARG A 489 -24.03 7.71 -12.33
C ARG A 489 -23.42 7.94 -10.93
N GLY A 490 -23.78 7.14 -9.93
CA GLY A 490 -23.28 7.25 -8.55
C GLY A 490 -24.05 8.25 -7.67
N ASN A 491 -25.16 8.81 -8.12
CA ASN A 491 -25.98 9.71 -7.29
C ASN A 491 -26.86 8.90 -6.34
N THR A 492 -26.95 9.33 -5.09
CA THR A 492 -27.98 8.88 -4.15
C THR A 492 -28.20 9.93 -3.06
N GLU A 493 -29.42 9.99 -2.51
CA GLU A 493 -29.70 10.73 -1.27
C GLU A 493 -29.23 9.94 -0.03
N ASN A 494 -29.00 8.63 -0.19
CA ASN A 494 -28.59 7.72 0.87
C ASN A 494 -27.08 7.88 1.19
N THR A 495 -26.77 8.70 2.19
CA THR A 495 -25.38 8.92 2.67
C THR A 495 -25.29 8.68 4.18
N LEU A 496 -24.10 8.38 4.70
CA LEU A 496 -23.86 8.19 6.15
C LEU A 496 -22.93 9.27 6.69
N ASN A 497 -23.46 10.26 7.40
CA ASN A 497 -22.70 11.44 7.83
C ASN A 497 -22.44 11.46 9.34
N ASN A 498 -23.43 11.09 10.17
CA ASN A 498 -23.36 11.28 11.62
C ASN A 498 -22.76 10.10 12.40
N ASN A 499 -23.10 8.85 12.03
CA ASN A 499 -22.57 7.66 12.68
C ASN A 499 -22.46 6.47 11.71
N PHE A 500 -21.30 5.80 11.72
CA PHE A 500 -20.93 4.66 10.89
C PHE A 500 -19.67 4.02 11.48
N PHE A 501 -19.28 2.84 10.99
CA PHE A 501 -18.02 2.21 11.42
C PHE A 501 -16.81 2.81 10.72
N ASP A 502 -16.30 3.92 11.24
CA ASP A 502 -14.88 4.25 11.09
C ASP A 502 -14.01 3.23 11.86
N PRO A 503 -12.72 3.04 11.50
CA PRO A 503 -11.82 2.11 12.19
C PRO A 503 -11.74 2.31 13.70
N GLY A 504 -11.71 3.56 14.18
CA GLY A 504 -11.64 3.88 15.61
C GLY A 504 -12.91 3.52 16.37
N THR A 505 -14.08 3.61 15.73
CA THR A 505 -15.36 3.14 16.31
C THR A 505 -15.50 1.62 16.21
N LEU A 506 -15.08 1.01 15.10
CA LEU A 506 -15.08 -0.45 14.91
C LEU A 506 -14.19 -1.15 15.96
N PHE A 507 -12.96 -0.68 16.17
CA PHE A 507 -12.03 -1.28 17.14
C PHE A 507 -12.52 -1.16 18.59
N LYS A 508 -13.29 -0.11 18.92
CA LYS A 508 -13.89 0.06 20.26
C LYS A 508 -14.96 -0.98 20.58
N LEU A 509 -15.63 -1.58 19.58
CA LEU A 509 -16.57 -2.68 19.80
C LEU A 509 -15.90 -3.89 20.47
N PHE A 510 -14.59 -4.08 20.29
CA PHE A 510 -13.87 -5.26 20.79
C PHE A 510 -13.10 -5.01 22.09
N SER A 511 -12.94 -3.76 22.52
CA SER A 511 -12.15 -3.38 23.72
C SER A 511 -12.67 -3.97 25.04
N GLU A 512 -13.95 -4.32 25.14
CA GLU A 512 -14.56 -4.92 26.34
C GLU A 512 -14.75 -6.45 26.22
N TRP A 513 -14.42 -7.07 25.08
CA TRP A 513 -14.74 -8.49 24.83
C TRP A 513 -14.04 -9.44 25.81
N GLU A 514 -12.76 -9.23 26.12
CA GLU A 514 -12.05 -10.07 27.11
C GLU A 514 -12.74 -10.07 28.48
N LEU A 515 -13.26 -8.91 28.91
CA LEU A 515 -13.96 -8.73 30.19
C LEU A 515 -15.39 -9.32 30.16
N ALA A 516 -16.09 -9.21 29.03
CA ALA A 516 -17.39 -9.84 28.82
C ALA A 516 -17.27 -11.37 28.82
N ARG A 517 -16.32 -11.91 28.05
CA ARG A 517 -15.95 -13.33 28.00
C ARG A 517 -15.55 -13.87 29.38
N ALA A 518 -14.77 -13.11 30.15
CA ALA A 518 -14.39 -13.47 31.53
C ALA A 518 -15.57 -13.47 32.53
N ARG A 519 -16.70 -12.87 32.18
CA ARG A 519 -17.97 -12.96 32.93
C ARG A 519 -18.90 -14.06 32.44
N GLY A 520 -18.48 -14.87 31.46
CA GLY A 520 -19.27 -15.95 30.85
C GLY A 520 -20.26 -15.48 29.78
N GLN A 521 -20.12 -14.27 29.23
CA GLN A 521 -20.96 -13.80 28.12
C GLN A 521 -20.50 -14.43 26.81
N HIS A 522 -21.43 -14.98 26.02
CA HIS A 522 -21.12 -15.50 24.68
C HIS A 522 -20.93 -14.37 23.67
N PHE A 523 -20.16 -14.62 22.60
CA PHE A 523 -19.83 -13.60 21.61
C PHE A 523 -21.08 -13.08 20.87
N ALA A 524 -22.07 -13.96 20.62
CA ALA A 524 -23.37 -13.57 20.07
C ALA A 524 -24.10 -12.55 20.95
N ASP A 525 -24.23 -12.80 22.26
CA ASP A 525 -24.87 -11.88 23.20
C ASP A 525 -24.11 -10.56 23.33
N TYR A 526 -22.78 -10.62 23.27
CA TYR A 526 -21.91 -9.44 23.31
C TYR A 526 -22.09 -8.57 22.07
N MET A 527 -22.00 -9.14 20.87
CA MET A 527 -22.20 -8.42 19.61
C MET A 527 -23.65 -7.94 19.45
N GLN A 528 -24.63 -8.73 19.92
CA GLN A 528 -26.04 -8.32 20.04
C GLN A 528 -26.18 -7.05 20.89
N THR A 529 -25.52 -7.02 22.05
CA THR A 529 -25.52 -5.84 22.93
C THR A 529 -24.84 -4.66 22.24
N LYS A 530 -23.61 -4.80 21.74
CA LYS A 530 -22.81 -3.70 21.20
C LYS A 530 -23.35 -3.15 19.87
N LEU A 531 -23.90 -3.98 19.00
CA LEU A 531 -24.58 -3.51 17.78
C LEU A 531 -25.96 -2.91 18.10
N GLY A 532 -26.68 -3.44 19.09
CA GLY A 532 -27.91 -2.83 19.60
C GLY A 532 -27.68 -1.42 20.17
N GLU A 533 -26.62 -1.25 20.97
CA GLU A 533 -26.11 0.04 21.47
C GLU A 533 -25.75 0.97 20.31
N PHE A 534 -24.88 0.54 19.39
CA PHE A 534 -24.41 1.35 18.26
C PHE A 534 -25.53 1.81 17.32
N VAL A 535 -26.48 0.92 17.00
CA VAL A 535 -27.66 1.24 16.16
C VAL A 535 -28.69 2.10 16.91
N SER A 536 -28.57 2.25 18.23
CA SER A 536 -29.50 3.04 19.07
C SER A 536 -28.84 4.25 19.74
N ASP A 537 -27.56 4.52 19.48
CA ASP A 537 -26.85 5.71 19.98
C ASP A 537 -27.66 6.96 19.55
N PRO A 538 -27.99 7.90 20.46
CA PRO A 538 -28.67 9.15 20.13
C PRO A 538 -28.05 9.94 18.96
N LYS A 539 -26.76 9.75 18.64
CA LYS A 539 -26.10 10.31 17.45
C LYS A 539 -26.68 9.76 16.13
N THR A 540 -27.13 8.49 16.10
CA THR A 540 -27.86 7.89 14.96
C THR A 540 -29.29 8.40 14.83
N LEU A 541 -29.91 8.81 15.94
CA LEU A 541 -31.33 9.19 15.98
C LEU A 541 -31.62 10.56 15.33
N SER A 542 -30.58 11.23 14.82
CA SER A 542 -30.63 12.48 14.09
C SER A 542 -31.34 12.37 12.73
N THR A 543 -31.24 11.22 12.03
CA THR A 543 -32.03 10.94 10.81
C THR A 543 -32.49 9.47 10.76
N PRO A 544 -33.81 9.20 10.62
CA PRO A 544 -34.33 7.84 10.38
C PRO A 544 -33.75 7.18 9.12
N GLU A 545 -33.31 7.97 8.15
CA GLU A 545 -32.78 7.54 6.86
C GLU A 545 -31.37 6.93 7.00
N GLU A 546 -30.43 7.58 7.71
CA GLU A 546 -29.11 7.00 8.01
C GLU A 546 -29.24 5.68 8.77
N ARG A 547 -30.17 5.62 9.74
CA ARG A 547 -30.44 4.40 10.50
C ARG A 547 -30.91 3.24 9.61
N ARG A 548 -31.78 3.49 8.62
CA ARG A 548 -32.21 2.47 7.64
C ARG A 548 -31.08 2.02 6.72
N ILE A 549 -30.20 2.92 6.27
CA ILE A 549 -29.05 2.59 5.42
C ILE A 549 -28.09 1.68 6.19
N LEU A 550 -27.76 2.06 7.43
CA LEU A 550 -26.91 1.30 8.34
C LEU A 550 -27.49 -0.10 8.59
N GLN A 551 -28.79 -0.21 8.90
CA GLN A 551 -29.47 -1.52 9.07
C GLN A 551 -29.50 -2.36 7.78
N LYS A 552 -29.69 -1.75 6.60
CA LYS A 552 -29.55 -2.45 5.30
C LYS A 552 -28.14 -3.01 5.10
N VAL A 553 -27.09 -2.25 5.43
CA VAL A 553 -25.70 -2.74 5.29
C VAL A 553 -25.44 -3.92 6.23
N LEU A 554 -25.86 -3.84 7.50
CA LEU A 554 -25.72 -4.96 8.45
C LEU A 554 -26.42 -6.23 7.94
N TYR A 555 -27.64 -6.08 7.41
CA TYR A 555 -28.39 -7.20 6.83
C TYR A 555 -27.73 -7.79 5.58
N ALA A 556 -27.21 -6.95 4.68
CA ALA A 556 -26.54 -7.39 3.46
C ALA A 556 -25.33 -8.30 3.73
N PHE A 557 -24.55 -7.98 4.78
CA PHE A 557 -23.41 -8.79 5.25
C PHE A 557 -23.81 -9.92 6.20
N LYS A 558 -25.12 -10.22 6.33
CA LYS A 558 -25.72 -11.26 7.18
C LYS A 558 -25.41 -11.11 8.67
N LEU A 559 -25.08 -9.90 9.11
CA LEU A 559 -24.78 -9.61 10.51
C LEU A 559 -26.05 -9.57 11.38
N THR A 560 -27.22 -9.36 10.76
CA THR A 560 -28.53 -9.27 11.40
C THR A 560 -29.61 -10.10 10.66
N THR A 561 -30.65 -10.56 11.38
CA THR A 561 -31.79 -11.29 10.78
C THR A 561 -32.72 -10.42 9.94
N SER A 562 -32.74 -9.11 10.18
CA SER A 562 -33.61 -8.13 9.52
C SER A 562 -32.84 -6.91 9.00
N ALA A 563 -33.42 -6.23 8.01
CA ALA A 563 -32.97 -4.94 7.48
C ALA A 563 -33.67 -3.73 8.17
N SER A 564 -34.51 -3.99 9.18
CA SER A 564 -35.28 -2.96 9.91
C SER A 564 -35.83 -3.50 11.24
N GLY A 565 -36.07 -2.59 12.18
CA GLY A 565 -36.60 -2.94 13.52
C GLY A 565 -35.49 -3.13 14.55
N ASP A 566 -35.73 -4.00 15.53
CA ASP A 566 -34.74 -4.35 16.54
C ASP A 566 -33.62 -5.22 15.93
N ILE A 567 -32.39 -5.00 16.38
CA ILE A 567 -31.23 -5.79 15.98
C ILE A 567 -31.36 -7.20 16.56
N GLN A 568 -31.11 -8.22 15.73
CA GLN A 568 -30.91 -9.61 16.13
C GLN A 568 -29.70 -10.15 15.38
N VAL A 569 -28.63 -10.44 16.11
CA VAL A 569 -27.35 -10.90 15.56
C VAL A 569 -27.45 -12.35 15.07
N THR A 570 -26.88 -12.60 13.88
CA THR A 570 -26.85 -13.93 13.25
C THR A 570 -25.41 -14.45 13.21
N ILE A 571 -25.10 -15.44 14.04
CA ILE A 571 -23.84 -16.19 13.98
C ILE A 571 -24.20 -17.65 13.73
N GLY A 572 -23.81 -18.17 12.56
CA GLY A 572 -24.13 -19.54 12.14
C GLY A 572 -23.23 -20.59 12.75
N LYS A 573 -23.06 -20.59 14.08
CA LYS A 573 -22.23 -21.58 14.78
C LYS A 573 -22.88 -22.97 14.65
N SER A 574 -22.08 -24.00 14.33
CA SER A 574 -22.55 -25.39 14.38
C SER A 574 -22.35 -26.02 15.77
N GLU A 575 -23.19 -26.96 16.16
CA GLU A 575 -23.09 -27.68 17.46
C GLU A 575 -21.76 -28.45 17.62
N ASP A 576 -21.06 -28.72 16.51
CA ASP A 576 -19.78 -29.43 16.46
C ASP A 576 -18.54 -28.51 16.35
N GLU A 577 -18.72 -27.19 16.48
CA GLU A 577 -17.67 -26.20 16.16
C GLU A 577 -16.81 -25.76 17.37
N LYS A 578 -15.49 -25.88 17.21
CA LYS A 578 -14.49 -25.43 18.19
C LYS A 578 -14.69 -23.97 18.59
N GLY A 579 -14.63 -23.67 19.89
CA GLY A 579 -14.61 -22.30 20.43
C GLY A 579 -13.27 -21.55 20.33
N TYR A 580 -12.33 -22.03 19.51
CA TYR A 580 -11.00 -21.46 19.32
C TYR A 580 -10.41 -21.89 17.97
N ILE A 581 -9.40 -21.14 17.52
CA ILE A 581 -8.59 -21.41 16.32
C ILE A 581 -7.12 -21.54 16.75
N LEU A 582 -6.50 -22.66 16.40
CA LEU A 582 -5.08 -22.94 16.66
C LEU A 582 -4.15 -22.18 15.70
N PRO A 583 -2.86 -22.00 16.03
CA PRO A 583 -1.90 -21.35 15.13
C PRO A 583 -1.82 -22.00 13.74
N SER A 584 -1.83 -23.33 13.63
CA SER A 584 -1.86 -24.02 12.33
C SER A 584 -3.13 -23.72 11.52
N GLU A 585 -4.28 -23.54 12.18
CA GLU A 585 -5.59 -23.31 11.58
C GLU A 585 -5.75 -21.85 11.09
N MET A 586 -4.92 -20.92 11.60
CA MET A 586 -5.06 -19.46 11.45
C MET A 586 -5.13 -18.97 9.99
N ALA A 587 -4.44 -19.63 9.04
CA ALA A 587 -4.45 -19.24 7.63
C ALA A 587 -5.66 -19.75 6.83
N GLY A 588 -6.41 -20.74 7.35
CA GLY A 588 -7.68 -21.18 6.74
C GLY A 588 -8.73 -20.08 6.69
N HIS A 589 -8.53 -19.01 7.46
CA HIS A 589 -9.41 -17.85 7.60
C HIS A 589 -8.78 -16.54 7.06
N VAL A 590 -7.69 -16.64 6.29
CA VAL A 590 -6.98 -15.48 5.67
C VAL A 590 -7.49 -15.18 4.25
N ALA A 591 -8.58 -15.80 3.81
CA ALA A 591 -9.13 -15.71 2.45
C ALA A 591 -9.58 -14.30 1.98
N LEU A 592 -9.45 -13.26 2.81
CA LEU A 592 -9.70 -11.85 2.47
C LEU A 592 -8.43 -10.98 2.43
N SER A 593 -7.22 -11.48 2.74
CA SER A 593 -5.99 -10.69 2.58
C SER A 593 -5.66 -10.34 1.12
N ASN A 594 -6.24 -11.10 0.17
CA ASN A 594 -6.19 -10.83 -1.26
C ASN A 594 -7.20 -9.75 -1.73
N GLU A 595 -8.04 -9.18 -0.87
CA GLU A 595 -8.72 -7.92 -1.17
C GLU A 595 -7.69 -6.77 -1.03
N ASN A 596 -7.16 -6.32 -2.17
CA ASN A 596 -6.13 -5.26 -2.31
C ASN A 596 -6.37 -4.10 -1.32
N PRO A 597 -5.47 -3.87 -0.32
CA PRO A 597 -5.69 -2.85 0.69
C PRO A 597 -5.91 -1.45 0.12
N MET A 598 -5.15 -1.03 -0.90
CA MET A 598 -5.47 0.18 -1.69
C MET A 598 -5.06 0.02 -3.15
N GLY A 599 -5.90 -0.60 -3.99
CA GLY A 599 -5.83 -0.54 -5.46
C GLY A 599 -4.61 -1.15 -6.16
N ALA A 600 -3.51 -1.37 -5.46
CA ALA A 600 -2.26 -1.91 -5.98
C ALA A 600 -2.30 -3.43 -5.92
N SER A 601 -2.41 -4.09 -7.08
CA SER A 601 -2.57 -5.53 -7.12
C SER A 601 -1.40 -6.27 -6.49
N SER A 602 -1.72 -7.32 -5.73
CA SER A 602 -0.76 -8.31 -5.22
C SER A 602 0.32 -8.60 -6.28
N PRO A 603 1.62 -8.67 -5.94
CA PRO A 603 2.68 -9.00 -6.89
C PRO A 603 2.43 -10.31 -7.66
N GLU A 604 1.59 -11.19 -7.14
CA GLU A 604 1.15 -12.43 -7.79
C GLU A 604 -0.02 -12.17 -8.76
N ALA A 605 -1.02 -11.37 -8.39
CA ALA A 605 -2.03 -10.85 -9.32
C ALA A 605 -1.38 -10.05 -10.46
N ARG A 606 -0.37 -9.23 -10.15
CA ARG A 606 0.47 -8.49 -11.12
C ARG A 606 1.22 -9.43 -12.05
N ARG A 607 1.78 -10.54 -11.55
CA ARG A 607 2.41 -11.58 -12.39
C ARG A 607 1.38 -12.28 -13.27
N VAL A 608 0.22 -12.67 -12.73
CA VAL A 608 -0.86 -13.31 -13.49
C VAL A 608 -1.35 -12.38 -14.61
N ALA A 609 -1.81 -11.18 -14.29
CA ALA A 609 -2.32 -10.20 -15.27
C ALA A 609 -1.26 -9.81 -16.32
N THR A 610 -0.03 -9.48 -15.90
CA THR A 610 1.08 -9.18 -16.83
C THR A 610 1.37 -10.36 -17.74
N SER A 611 1.46 -11.58 -17.20
CA SER A 611 1.71 -12.78 -18.00
C SER A 611 0.56 -13.11 -18.94
N GLU A 612 -0.69 -12.79 -18.57
CA GLU A 612 -1.84 -13.00 -19.44
C GLU A 612 -1.86 -12.01 -20.62
N PHE A 613 -1.58 -10.72 -20.37
CA PHE A 613 -1.41 -9.73 -21.45
C PHE A 613 -0.24 -10.10 -22.37
N GLN A 614 0.94 -10.40 -21.81
CA GLN A 614 2.13 -10.78 -22.58
C GLN A 614 1.88 -12.06 -23.39
N ARG A 615 1.26 -13.08 -22.80
CA ARG A 615 0.93 -14.35 -23.48
C ARG A 615 -0.14 -14.21 -24.55
N LYS A 616 -1.18 -13.38 -24.34
CA LYS A 616 -2.20 -13.08 -25.37
C LYS A 616 -1.57 -12.41 -26.59
N GLU A 617 -0.73 -11.41 -26.36
CA GLU A 617 -0.02 -10.72 -27.43
C GLU A 617 1.01 -11.62 -28.12
N GLU A 618 1.79 -12.41 -27.37
CA GLU A 618 2.74 -13.37 -27.92
C GLU A 618 2.05 -14.41 -28.78
N GLN A 619 0.94 -14.99 -28.31
CA GLN A 619 0.16 -15.97 -29.06
C GLN A 619 -0.45 -15.36 -30.32
N PHE A 620 -0.96 -14.12 -30.25
CA PHE A 620 -1.42 -13.40 -31.45
C PHE A 620 -0.27 -13.22 -32.44
N TRP A 621 0.83 -12.60 -32.02
CA TRP A 621 1.92 -12.23 -32.92
C TRP A 621 2.67 -13.44 -33.49
N ARG A 622 2.82 -14.52 -32.71
CA ARG A 622 3.39 -15.80 -33.17
C ARG A 622 2.52 -16.45 -34.25
N ASN A 623 1.19 -16.41 -34.11
CA ASN A 623 0.24 -16.90 -35.12
C ASN A 623 0.17 -15.97 -36.35
N LYS A 624 0.29 -14.66 -36.14
CA LYS A 624 0.18 -13.62 -37.18
C LYS A 624 1.41 -13.54 -38.06
N LEU A 625 2.62 -13.55 -37.49
CA LEU A 625 3.90 -13.40 -38.21
C LEU A 625 4.48 -14.73 -38.70
N ARG A 626 4.16 -15.83 -38.00
CA ARG A 626 4.62 -17.21 -38.30
C ARG A 626 6.15 -17.32 -38.46
N PRO A 627 6.95 -16.82 -37.49
CA PRO A 627 8.40 -16.69 -37.61
C PRO A 627 9.08 -18.00 -38.05
N ALA A 628 9.90 -17.92 -39.09
CA ALA A 628 10.60 -19.07 -39.65
C ALA A 628 11.68 -19.61 -38.67
N PRO A 629 11.99 -20.92 -38.68
CA PRO A 629 12.94 -21.53 -37.74
C PRO A 629 14.30 -20.81 -37.70
N GLY A 630 14.69 -20.34 -36.52
CA GLY A 630 15.93 -19.57 -36.31
C GLY A 630 15.79 -18.05 -36.45
N SER A 631 14.63 -17.53 -36.83
CA SER A 631 14.35 -16.08 -36.83
C SER A 631 14.12 -15.56 -35.41
N VAL A 632 14.55 -14.34 -35.13
CA VAL A 632 14.31 -13.67 -33.84
C VAL A 632 12.81 -13.37 -33.71
N PHE A 633 12.19 -13.80 -32.61
CA PHE A 633 10.83 -13.42 -32.25
C PHE A 633 10.72 -13.41 -30.73
N GLU A 634 10.54 -12.21 -30.17
CA GLU A 634 10.54 -11.95 -28.73
C GLU A 634 9.51 -10.85 -28.42
N ILE A 635 8.65 -11.05 -27.42
CA ILE A 635 7.81 -9.98 -26.86
C ILE A 635 8.55 -9.49 -25.61
N PRO A 636 9.02 -8.23 -25.57
CA PRO A 636 9.69 -7.68 -24.38
C PRO A 636 8.85 -7.85 -23.11
N GLU A 637 9.48 -7.89 -21.94
CA GLU A 637 8.72 -7.84 -20.67
C GLU A 637 7.95 -6.51 -20.57
N LEU A 638 6.73 -6.58 -20.03
CA LEU A 638 5.94 -5.38 -19.76
C LEU A 638 6.66 -4.51 -18.71
N PRO A 639 6.94 -3.22 -18.95
CA PRO A 639 7.74 -2.40 -18.05
C PRO A 639 7.19 -2.33 -16.63
N ARG A 640 8.03 -2.60 -15.63
CA ARG A 640 7.68 -2.57 -14.19
C ARG A 640 7.26 -1.18 -13.69
N SER A 641 7.46 -0.14 -14.49
CA SER A 641 6.96 1.22 -14.30
C SER A 641 5.44 1.32 -14.44
N VAL A 642 4.76 0.40 -15.12
CA VAL A 642 3.30 0.42 -15.30
C VAL A 642 2.60 -0.10 -14.03
N PRO A 643 1.77 0.72 -13.35
CA PRO A 643 1.02 0.27 -12.18
C PRO A 643 -0.04 -0.80 -12.54
N PRO A 644 -0.35 -1.75 -11.64
CA PRO A 644 -1.37 -2.77 -11.92
C PRO A 644 -2.78 -2.20 -12.08
N GLU A 645 -3.14 -1.16 -11.33
CA GLU A 645 -4.42 -0.48 -11.42
C GLU A 645 -4.68 0.07 -12.83
N SER A 646 -3.62 0.51 -13.53
CA SER A 646 -3.70 0.91 -14.94
C SER A 646 -4.04 -0.29 -15.82
N LEU A 647 -3.42 -1.46 -15.60
CA LEU A 647 -3.68 -2.68 -16.38
C LEU A 647 -5.09 -3.22 -16.18
N GLU A 648 -5.60 -3.18 -14.94
CA GLU A 648 -7.00 -3.51 -14.63
C GLU A 648 -7.96 -2.52 -15.30
N LYS A 649 -7.64 -1.22 -15.28
CA LYS A 649 -8.40 -0.17 -15.99
C LYS A 649 -8.41 -0.36 -17.51
N PHE A 650 -7.29 -0.75 -18.13
CA PHE A 650 -7.22 -1.05 -19.56
C PHE A 650 -7.87 -2.40 -19.93
N ALA A 651 -8.05 -3.31 -18.97
CA ALA A 651 -8.89 -4.49 -19.17
C ALA A 651 -10.39 -4.14 -19.14
N GLY A 652 -10.79 -3.12 -18.36
CA GLY A 652 -12.17 -2.62 -18.28
C GLY A 652 -12.64 -1.79 -19.49
N ASP A 653 -11.73 -1.13 -20.21
CA ASP A 653 -12.02 -0.30 -21.41
C ASP A 653 -11.37 -0.86 -22.69
N ALA A 654 -11.23 -2.20 -22.76
CA ALA A 654 -10.41 -2.90 -23.76
C ALA A 654 -10.84 -2.72 -25.24
N GLU A 655 -12.05 -2.18 -25.48
CA GLU A 655 -12.59 -1.86 -26.80
C GLU A 655 -12.12 -0.48 -27.31
N ASN A 656 -11.87 0.49 -26.41
CA ASN A 656 -11.44 1.85 -26.76
C ASN A 656 -9.94 2.07 -26.54
N ILE A 657 -9.41 1.68 -25.38
CA ILE A 657 -8.02 1.89 -24.97
C ILE A 657 -7.41 0.55 -24.58
N GLY A 658 -6.23 0.25 -25.16
CA GLY A 658 -5.59 -1.04 -24.96
C GLY A 658 -4.08 -0.95 -24.79
N VAL A 659 -3.57 -1.76 -23.86
CA VAL A 659 -2.16 -2.15 -23.83
C VAL A 659 -1.89 -3.02 -25.05
N ARG A 660 -0.86 -2.69 -25.83
CA ARG A 660 -0.42 -3.44 -27.01
C ARG A 660 1.10 -3.57 -27.00
N SER A 661 1.60 -4.70 -27.47
CA SER A 661 3.02 -4.92 -27.68
C SER A 661 3.33 -4.98 -29.17
N PHE A 662 4.58 -4.64 -29.53
CA PHE A 662 5.15 -5.00 -30.81
C PHE A 662 6.33 -5.97 -30.57
N PRO A 663 6.37 -7.12 -31.28
CA PRO A 663 7.45 -8.07 -31.14
C PRO A 663 8.74 -7.48 -31.69
N LYS A 664 9.83 -7.83 -31.02
CA LYS A 664 11.20 -7.69 -31.50
C LYS A 664 11.46 -8.73 -32.59
N LEU A 665 11.83 -8.23 -33.76
CA LEU A 665 12.13 -8.97 -34.99
C LEU A 665 13.57 -8.67 -35.42
N ASP A 666 14.17 -9.54 -36.22
CA ASP A 666 15.40 -9.24 -36.95
C ASP A 666 15.00 -8.88 -38.39
N ILE A 667 14.71 -7.60 -38.63
CA ILE A 667 14.58 -7.05 -39.99
C ILE A 667 15.95 -6.67 -40.58
N GLY A 668 16.99 -6.64 -39.74
CA GLY A 668 18.33 -6.17 -40.03
C GLY A 668 18.51 -4.67 -39.85
N THR A 669 19.56 -4.12 -40.46
CA THR A 669 20.10 -2.79 -40.16
C THR A 669 19.87 -1.76 -41.28
N PRO A 670 20.05 -0.45 -41.01
CA PRO A 670 20.10 0.57 -42.05
C PRO A 670 21.15 0.27 -43.15
N ASP A 671 22.26 -0.37 -42.80
CA ASP A 671 23.33 -0.70 -43.75
C ASP A 671 23.02 -1.95 -44.58
N ASP A 672 22.19 -2.89 -44.10
CA ASP A 672 21.63 -3.95 -44.95
C ASP A 672 20.75 -3.34 -46.06
N LEU A 673 19.81 -2.46 -45.69
CA LEU A 673 18.88 -1.80 -46.61
C LEU A 673 19.61 -0.95 -47.66
N ARG A 674 20.75 -0.34 -47.30
CA ARG A 674 21.62 0.38 -48.24
C ARG A 674 22.37 -0.55 -49.21
N ARG A 675 22.74 -1.76 -48.78
CA ARG A 675 23.58 -2.70 -49.54
C ARG A 675 22.80 -3.68 -50.41
N MET A 676 21.58 -4.05 -50.01
CA MET A 676 20.63 -4.86 -50.76
C MET A 676 19.77 -3.97 -51.67
N ASP A 677 19.00 -4.51 -52.62
CA ASP A 677 17.84 -3.75 -53.11
C ASP A 677 16.73 -3.68 -52.05
N VAL A 678 15.80 -2.74 -52.19
CA VAL A 678 14.61 -2.67 -51.35
C VAL A 678 13.74 -3.92 -51.55
N ASP A 679 13.63 -4.45 -52.76
CA ASP A 679 12.88 -5.69 -53.01
C ASP A 679 13.53 -6.90 -52.31
N ASP A 680 14.86 -7.04 -52.39
CA ASP A 680 15.61 -8.11 -51.72
C ASP A 680 15.49 -7.99 -50.18
N PHE A 681 15.58 -6.77 -49.65
CA PHE A 681 15.49 -6.51 -48.22
C PHE A 681 14.09 -6.85 -47.67
N LEU A 682 13.03 -6.49 -48.41
CA LEU A 682 11.66 -6.80 -48.05
C LEU A 682 11.35 -8.30 -48.21
N ALA A 683 11.86 -8.95 -49.26
CA ALA A 683 11.76 -10.40 -49.44
C ALA A 683 12.44 -11.18 -48.29
N ARG A 684 13.60 -10.71 -47.80
CA ARG A 684 14.29 -11.27 -46.62
C ARG A 684 13.45 -11.15 -45.34
N ILE A 685 12.66 -10.10 -45.19
CA ILE A 685 11.73 -9.95 -44.06
C ILE A 685 10.54 -10.91 -44.20
N GLU A 686 9.95 -11.04 -45.39
CA GLU A 686 8.87 -12.01 -45.63
C GLU A 686 9.35 -13.46 -45.50
N GLU A 687 10.59 -13.80 -45.87
CA GLU A 687 11.18 -15.13 -45.65
C GLU A 687 11.30 -15.47 -44.16
N ARG A 688 11.72 -14.50 -43.33
CA ARG A 688 11.83 -14.65 -41.88
C ARG A 688 10.49 -14.62 -41.17
N TYR A 689 9.51 -13.87 -41.70
CA TYR A 689 8.18 -13.69 -41.12
C TYR A 689 7.09 -13.83 -42.20
N PRO A 690 6.80 -15.05 -42.71
CA PRO A 690 5.87 -15.26 -43.84
C PRO A 690 4.42 -14.81 -43.63
N GLY A 691 4.03 -14.46 -42.40
CA GLY A 691 2.75 -13.81 -42.11
C GLY A 691 2.73 -12.29 -42.27
N LEU A 692 3.88 -11.66 -42.52
CA LEU A 692 4.06 -10.21 -42.70
C LEU A 692 4.53 -9.92 -44.13
N ARG A 693 3.56 -9.93 -45.06
CA ARG A 693 3.79 -9.95 -46.51
C ARG A 693 4.25 -8.60 -47.06
N VAL A 694 5.07 -8.61 -48.11
CA VAL A 694 5.38 -7.43 -48.92
C VAL A 694 4.10 -7.01 -49.65
N TYR A 695 3.61 -5.81 -49.38
CA TYR A 695 2.29 -5.37 -49.87
C TYR A 695 2.16 -5.44 -51.41
N GLU A 696 3.23 -5.11 -52.13
CA GLU A 696 3.29 -5.12 -53.58
C GLU A 696 3.10 -6.52 -54.20
N THR A 697 3.38 -7.61 -53.46
CA THR A 697 3.21 -9.00 -53.95
C THR A 697 1.79 -9.55 -53.75
N LEU A 698 0.97 -8.90 -52.92
CA LEU A 698 -0.38 -9.35 -52.59
C LEU A 698 -1.32 -9.30 -53.80
N SER A 699 -2.17 -10.31 -53.96
CA SER A 699 -3.31 -10.25 -54.87
C SER A 699 -4.34 -9.20 -54.43
N ASP A 700 -5.21 -8.77 -55.34
CA ASP A 700 -6.23 -7.77 -54.99
C ASP A 700 -7.28 -8.30 -54.01
N ALA A 701 -7.38 -9.62 -53.82
CA ALA A 701 -8.12 -10.22 -52.71
C ALA A 701 -7.40 -9.99 -51.37
N GLU A 702 -6.12 -10.38 -51.26
CA GLU A 702 -5.30 -10.21 -50.05
C GLU A 702 -5.10 -8.74 -49.65
N LYS A 703 -5.09 -7.81 -50.63
CA LYS A 703 -5.04 -6.36 -50.36
C LYS A 703 -6.29 -5.87 -49.62
N ASN A 704 -7.46 -6.45 -49.91
CA ASN A 704 -8.76 -6.11 -49.29
C ASN A 704 -9.07 -6.96 -48.04
N ASP A 705 -8.49 -8.15 -47.91
CA ASP A 705 -8.57 -8.95 -46.68
C ASP A 705 -7.63 -8.39 -45.61
N HIS A 706 -8.17 -7.67 -44.63
CA HIS A 706 -7.40 -7.03 -43.57
C HIS A 706 -6.84 -8.00 -42.51
N THR A 707 -7.18 -9.30 -42.56
CA THR A 707 -6.51 -10.33 -41.75
C THR A 707 -5.11 -10.67 -42.28
N VAL A 708 -4.80 -10.37 -43.55
CA VAL A 708 -3.45 -10.57 -44.12
C VAL A 708 -2.48 -9.52 -43.54
N GLY A 709 -1.48 -9.98 -42.79
CA GLY A 709 -0.41 -9.13 -42.26
C GLY A 709 0.46 -8.57 -43.39
N ARG A 710 0.78 -7.27 -43.31
CA ARG A 710 1.47 -6.53 -44.39
C ARG A 710 2.51 -5.53 -43.89
N LEU A 711 3.68 -5.52 -44.52
CA LEU A 711 4.68 -4.46 -44.36
C LEU A 711 4.16 -3.12 -44.89
N LEU A 712 4.80 -2.02 -44.47
CA LEU A 712 4.71 -0.75 -45.18
C LEU A 712 5.20 -0.92 -46.63
N ARG A 713 4.51 -0.27 -47.57
CA ARG A 713 4.79 -0.28 -49.02
C ARG A 713 6.25 0.03 -49.35
N LYS A 714 6.74 -0.50 -50.48
CA LYS A 714 8.11 -0.29 -51.00
C LYS A 714 8.57 1.18 -50.92
N TRP A 715 7.68 2.11 -51.27
CA TRP A 715 7.93 3.56 -51.21
C TRP A 715 8.52 4.05 -49.87
N TYR A 716 8.03 3.55 -48.74
CA TYR A 716 8.51 3.95 -47.41
C TYR A 716 9.97 3.53 -47.21
N TRP A 717 10.27 2.27 -47.55
CA TRP A 717 11.61 1.70 -47.43
C TRP A 717 12.60 2.29 -48.43
N GLU A 718 12.15 2.74 -49.61
CA GLU A 718 12.94 3.60 -50.51
C GLU A 718 13.30 4.93 -49.83
N GLN A 719 12.37 5.58 -49.12
CA GLN A 719 12.68 6.84 -48.43
C GLN A 719 13.60 6.64 -47.21
N VAL A 720 13.50 5.50 -46.51
CA VAL A 720 14.43 5.11 -45.44
C VAL A 720 15.82 4.82 -46.01
N LYS A 721 15.91 4.10 -47.14
CA LYS A 721 17.17 3.82 -47.84
C LYS A 721 17.89 5.10 -48.28
N ASP A 722 17.13 6.07 -48.78
CA ASP A 722 17.60 7.41 -49.17
C ASP A 722 17.94 8.31 -47.95
N GLY A 723 17.66 7.88 -46.71
CA GLY A 723 17.88 8.68 -45.50
C GLY A 723 16.92 9.87 -45.33
N LYS A 724 15.78 9.85 -46.03
CA LYS A 724 14.74 10.88 -45.94
C LYS A 724 13.75 10.65 -44.80
N ILE A 725 13.62 9.39 -44.36
CA ILE A 725 12.92 8.95 -43.15
C ILE A 725 13.95 8.16 -42.33
N ASP A 726 13.91 8.26 -41.00
CA ASP A 726 14.80 7.47 -40.14
C ASP A 726 14.43 5.98 -40.14
N PHE A 727 15.39 5.11 -39.84
CA PHE A 727 15.16 3.66 -39.88
C PHE A 727 14.23 3.22 -38.73
N PRO A 728 13.23 2.36 -38.98
CA PRO A 728 12.23 1.97 -37.98
C PRO A 728 12.78 0.96 -36.96
N GLU A 729 13.68 1.42 -36.08
CA GLU A 729 14.33 0.63 -35.01
C GLU A 729 13.33 -0.04 -34.05
N ILE A 730 12.07 0.39 -34.02
CA ILE A 730 11.02 -0.25 -33.21
C ILE A 730 10.82 -1.73 -33.60
N TYR A 731 11.02 -2.11 -34.87
CA TYR A 731 10.99 -3.53 -35.27
C TYR A 731 12.16 -4.32 -34.64
N ASN A 732 13.35 -3.72 -34.49
CA ASN A 732 14.54 -4.36 -33.93
C ASN A 732 14.59 -4.37 -32.39
N LYS A 733 13.75 -3.56 -31.74
CA LYS A 733 13.65 -3.46 -30.27
C LYS A 733 12.42 -4.19 -29.73
N GLY A 734 11.31 -4.13 -30.45
CA GLY A 734 9.98 -4.33 -29.87
C GLY A 734 9.59 -3.17 -28.95
N GLY A 735 8.47 -3.31 -28.25
CA GLY A 735 8.08 -2.36 -27.21
C GLY A 735 6.62 -2.51 -26.76
N TRP A 736 6.24 -1.71 -25.77
CA TRP A 736 4.92 -1.69 -25.16
C TRP A 736 4.31 -0.28 -25.18
N PHE A 737 3.03 -0.21 -25.53
CA PHE A 737 2.29 1.03 -25.72
C PHE A 737 0.90 0.93 -25.10
N VAL A 738 0.41 2.02 -24.53
CA VAL A 738 -1.03 2.23 -24.31
C VAL A 738 -1.51 3.16 -25.40
N THR A 739 -2.48 2.72 -26.18
CA THR A 739 -3.00 3.48 -27.32
C THR A 739 -4.49 3.22 -27.48
N GLU A 740 -5.14 4.04 -28.31
CA GLU A 740 -6.53 3.85 -28.67
C GLU A 740 -6.62 2.69 -29.67
N VAL A 741 -7.48 1.72 -29.39
CA VAL A 741 -7.57 0.43 -30.11
C VAL A 741 -8.89 0.28 -30.87
N MET A 742 -9.67 1.36 -30.91
CA MET A 742 -10.84 1.53 -31.77
C MET A 742 -10.46 1.56 -33.26
N SER A 743 -11.34 1.01 -34.10
CA SER A 743 -11.25 1.07 -35.56
C SER A 743 -11.08 2.51 -36.05
N LYS A 744 -10.27 2.71 -37.11
CA LYS A 744 -10.27 4.00 -37.81
C LYS A 744 -11.64 4.21 -38.48
N PRO A 745 -12.35 5.30 -38.19
CA PRO A 745 -13.67 5.56 -38.77
C PRO A 745 -13.58 5.76 -40.29
N MET A 746 -14.74 5.65 -40.95
CA MET A 746 -14.84 5.86 -42.39
C MET A 746 -14.82 7.36 -42.73
N TYR A 747 -14.59 7.70 -43.99
CA TYR A 747 -14.57 9.09 -44.43
C TYR A 747 -15.88 9.83 -44.12
N ARG A 748 -15.77 10.84 -43.23
CA ARG A 748 -16.81 11.71 -42.63
C ARG A 748 -17.38 11.26 -41.29
N ASP A 749 -17.06 10.06 -40.83
CA ASP A 749 -17.35 9.65 -39.46
C ASP A 749 -16.24 10.17 -38.51
N SER A 750 -16.53 10.23 -37.21
CA SER A 750 -15.56 10.63 -36.17
C SER A 750 -15.04 9.42 -35.40
N TYR A 751 -13.93 9.59 -34.68
CA TYR A 751 -13.61 8.65 -33.59
C TYR A 751 -14.68 8.75 -32.50
N GLU A 752 -14.90 7.67 -31.78
CA GLU A 752 -15.65 7.69 -30.52
C GLU A 752 -14.82 8.42 -29.43
N GLU A 753 -15.49 8.78 -28.34
CA GLU A 753 -14.86 9.53 -27.24
C GLU A 753 -14.18 8.58 -26.25
N THR A 754 -12.86 8.74 -26.08
CA THR A 754 -12.03 7.92 -25.19
C THR A 754 -11.58 8.73 -23.97
N MET A 755 -11.06 8.04 -22.95
CA MET A 755 -10.42 8.70 -21.79
C MET A 755 -9.22 9.58 -22.17
N ILE A 756 -8.70 9.48 -23.41
CA ILE A 756 -7.63 10.33 -23.93
C ILE A 756 -8.21 11.50 -24.74
N SER A 757 -9.20 11.27 -25.61
CA SER A 757 -9.73 12.33 -26.47
C SER A 757 -10.49 13.42 -25.70
N GLY A 758 -11.12 13.07 -24.57
CA GLY A 758 -11.75 14.07 -23.69
C GLY A 758 -10.77 15.11 -23.16
N GLU A 759 -9.54 14.70 -22.81
CA GLU A 759 -8.48 15.61 -22.31
C GLU A 759 -7.84 16.44 -23.45
N LEU A 760 -7.95 16.00 -24.71
CA LEU A 760 -7.45 16.74 -25.87
C LEU A 760 -8.36 17.90 -26.30
N GLY A 761 -9.61 17.96 -25.82
CA GLY A 761 -10.56 19.02 -26.15
C GLY A 761 -11.13 19.01 -27.59
N HIS A 762 -10.80 18.00 -28.39
CA HIS A 762 -11.22 17.87 -29.79
C HIS A 762 -12.37 16.86 -29.95
N THR A 763 -13.61 17.35 -30.06
CA THR A 763 -14.81 16.51 -30.32
C THR A 763 -14.83 15.89 -31.72
N ASN A 764 -13.98 16.35 -32.64
CA ASN A 764 -13.67 15.66 -33.88
C ASN A 764 -12.16 15.75 -34.13
N ARG A 765 -11.50 14.59 -34.26
CA ARG A 765 -10.05 14.48 -34.45
C ARG A 765 -9.61 14.38 -35.93
N PHE A 766 -10.53 14.67 -36.86
CA PHE A 766 -10.23 14.83 -38.29
C PHE A 766 -10.08 16.29 -38.68
N ASN A 767 -9.37 16.55 -39.78
CA ASN A 767 -9.09 17.90 -40.28
C ASN A 767 -8.32 18.77 -39.27
N VAL A 768 -7.48 18.13 -38.45
CA VAL A 768 -6.52 18.77 -37.54
C VAL A 768 -5.12 18.70 -38.16
N THR A 769 -4.34 19.77 -38.04
CA THR A 769 -2.94 19.80 -38.52
C THR A 769 -2.04 18.98 -37.60
N TRP A 770 -0.87 18.56 -38.07
CA TRP A 770 0.09 17.85 -37.22
C TRP A 770 0.56 18.75 -36.08
N ASP A 771 0.86 20.02 -36.36
CA ASP A 771 1.34 20.98 -35.35
C ASP A 771 0.30 21.21 -34.23
N THR A 772 -1.00 21.24 -34.56
CA THR A 772 -2.07 21.33 -33.55
C THR A 772 -2.20 20.02 -32.77
N ALA A 773 -2.24 18.87 -33.45
CA ALA A 773 -2.36 17.56 -32.79
C ALA A 773 -1.18 17.29 -31.82
N HIS A 774 0.06 17.46 -32.28
CA HIS A 774 1.25 17.34 -31.44
C HIS A 774 1.25 18.38 -30.31
N GLY A 775 0.93 19.65 -30.61
CA GLY A 775 0.89 20.71 -29.62
C GLY A 775 -0.10 20.46 -28.48
N ASP A 776 -1.28 19.91 -28.78
CA ASP A 776 -2.30 19.60 -27.77
C ASP A 776 -2.03 18.28 -27.02
N ILE A 777 -1.35 17.30 -27.64
CA ILE A 777 -0.83 16.12 -26.93
C ILE A 777 0.25 16.54 -25.91
N VAL A 778 1.19 17.41 -26.31
CA VAL A 778 2.25 17.92 -25.41
C VAL A 778 1.65 18.78 -24.30
N ARG A 779 0.64 19.61 -24.61
CA ARG A 779 -0.05 20.48 -23.63
C ARG A 779 -0.74 19.69 -22.53
N ASN A 780 -1.51 18.67 -22.89
CA ASN A 780 -2.35 17.89 -21.98
C ASN A 780 -1.69 16.58 -21.51
N LYS A 781 -0.36 16.47 -21.66
CA LYS A 781 0.41 15.26 -21.34
C LYS A 781 0.20 14.78 -19.89
N SER A 782 0.19 15.70 -18.94
CA SER A 782 0.11 15.38 -17.51
C SER A 782 -1.28 14.84 -17.15
N GLU A 783 -2.28 15.42 -17.77
CA GLU A 783 -3.70 15.14 -17.65
C GLU A 783 -4.01 13.76 -18.26
N ILE A 784 -3.53 13.49 -19.47
CA ILE A 784 -3.62 12.18 -20.14
C ILE A 784 -2.96 11.08 -19.29
N LEU A 785 -1.73 11.29 -18.81
CA LEU A 785 -1.02 10.29 -17.99
C LEU A 785 -1.74 10.06 -16.64
N SER A 786 -2.18 11.14 -15.97
CA SER A 786 -2.97 11.05 -14.74
C SER A 786 -4.29 10.29 -14.95
N LYS A 787 -5.02 10.60 -16.03
CA LYS A 787 -6.30 9.96 -16.38
C LYS A 787 -6.16 8.47 -16.68
N LEU A 788 -5.05 8.07 -17.31
CA LEU A 788 -4.68 6.67 -17.56
C LEU A 788 -4.07 5.97 -16.33
N GLY A 789 -3.79 6.69 -15.24
CA GLY A 789 -3.10 6.14 -14.06
C GLY A 789 -1.66 5.74 -14.35
N LEU A 790 -0.95 6.48 -15.21
CA LEU A 790 0.41 6.17 -15.67
C LEU A 790 1.45 7.18 -15.16
N PRO A 791 2.74 6.77 -15.01
CA PRO A 791 3.80 7.66 -14.54
C PRO A 791 4.00 8.88 -15.46
N SER A 792 4.11 10.07 -14.86
CA SER A 792 4.25 11.36 -15.57
C SER A 792 5.52 11.49 -16.43
N ASN A 793 6.51 10.61 -16.23
CA ASN A 793 7.76 10.58 -16.97
C ASN A 793 7.69 9.79 -18.29
N LEU A 794 6.61 9.06 -18.59
CA LEU A 794 6.46 8.34 -19.86
C LEU A 794 6.36 9.30 -21.06
N GLU A 795 6.64 8.82 -22.27
CA GLU A 795 6.43 9.58 -23.50
C GLU A 795 4.96 9.51 -23.94
N VAL A 796 4.41 10.63 -24.40
CA VAL A 796 3.06 10.70 -25.01
C VAL A 796 3.19 11.49 -26.32
N ARG A 797 2.80 10.86 -27.43
CA ARG A 797 2.97 11.38 -28.80
C ARG A 797 1.98 10.71 -29.76
N MET A 798 2.08 10.96 -31.06
CA MET A 798 1.45 10.09 -32.06
C MET A 798 2.33 8.84 -32.29
N PRO A 799 1.77 7.73 -32.79
CA PRO A 799 2.56 6.57 -33.20
C PRO A 799 3.58 6.92 -34.29
N THR A 800 4.67 6.16 -34.40
CA THR A 800 5.49 6.14 -35.63
C THR A 800 4.76 5.39 -36.75
N ALA A 801 5.22 5.50 -38.01
CA ALA A 801 4.62 4.79 -39.13
C ALA A 801 4.71 3.26 -38.97
N ALA A 802 5.81 2.77 -38.39
CA ALA A 802 6.02 1.36 -38.08
C ALA A 802 5.11 0.88 -36.93
N GLU A 803 5.00 1.65 -35.84
CA GLU A 803 4.06 1.35 -34.74
C GLU A 803 2.61 1.32 -35.24
N LEU A 804 2.20 2.28 -36.08
CA LEU A 804 0.85 2.33 -36.63
C LEU A 804 0.57 1.22 -37.65
N ASN A 805 1.55 0.86 -38.49
CA ASN A 805 1.46 -0.31 -39.36
C ASN A 805 1.22 -1.58 -38.54
N MET A 806 1.98 -1.79 -37.46
CA MET A 806 1.84 -2.96 -36.59
C MET A 806 0.53 -2.93 -35.80
N LEU A 807 0.09 -1.78 -35.27
CA LEU A 807 -1.20 -1.62 -34.60
C LEU A 807 -2.37 -2.02 -35.51
N LEU A 808 -2.37 -1.58 -36.77
CA LEU A 808 -3.44 -1.91 -37.71
C LEU A 808 -3.37 -3.37 -38.17
N ASN A 809 -2.17 -3.94 -38.34
CA ASN A 809 -1.99 -5.39 -38.53
C ASN A 809 -2.52 -6.20 -37.33
N ARG A 810 -2.36 -5.69 -36.10
CA ARG A 810 -2.81 -6.31 -34.83
C ARG A 810 -4.32 -6.25 -34.63
N MET A 811 -4.97 -5.22 -35.18
CA MET A 811 -6.42 -5.01 -35.11
C MET A 811 -7.20 -5.64 -36.27
N GLU A 812 -6.53 -5.96 -37.38
CA GLU A 812 -7.13 -6.58 -38.58
C GLU A 812 -8.20 -5.71 -39.27
N VAL A 813 -8.13 -4.38 -39.07
CA VAL A 813 -9.14 -3.42 -39.55
C VAL A 813 -8.84 -2.82 -40.92
N GLY A 814 -9.90 -2.58 -41.69
CA GLY A 814 -9.91 -1.72 -42.88
C GLY A 814 -10.39 -0.31 -42.58
N THR A 815 -10.03 0.65 -43.43
CA THR A 815 -10.40 2.06 -43.32
C THR A 815 -10.00 2.84 -44.56
N ASP A 816 -10.79 3.81 -45.01
CA ASP A 816 -10.45 4.72 -46.12
C ASP A 816 -9.70 6.00 -45.67
N THR A 817 -9.48 6.19 -44.38
CA THR A 817 -8.79 7.37 -43.81
C THR A 817 -7.31 7.12 -43.48
N TYR A 818 -6.57 8.22 -43.32
CA TYR A 818 -5.18 8.26 -42.86
C TYR A 818 -5.10 8.74 -41.40
N GLU A 819 -4.00 8.44 -40.73
CA GLU A 819 -3.58 9.20 -39.54
C GLU A 819 -2.20 9.84 -39.72
N TRP A 820 -1.98 10.92 -38.98
CA TRP A 820 -0.67 11.46 -38.65
C TRP A 820 0.21 10.45 -37.89
N THR A 821 1.52 10.60 -38.06
CA THR A 821 2.54 9.88 -37.29
C THR A 821 3.63 10.85 -36.84
N GLU A 822 4.47 10.44 -35.89
CA GLU A 822 5.58 11.29 -35.42
C GLU A 822 6.74 11.37 -36.43
N ASP A 823 6.88 10.38 -37.32
CA ASP A 823 8.00 10.22 -38.25
C ASP A 823 8.15 11.43 -39.20
N GLU A 824 9.38 11.90 -39.35
CA GLU A 824 9.75 13.01 -40.23
C GLU A 824 10.09 12.52 -41.65
N TYR A 825 9.68 13.29 -42.66
CA TYR A 825 10.14 13.16 -44.04
C TYR A 825 10.93 14.43 -44.44
N ARG A 826 12.19 14.25 -44.83
CA ARG A 826 13.16 15.35 -45.08
C ARG A 826 13.48 15.57 -46.57
N GLY A 827 12.72 14.96 -47.47
CA GLY A 827 13.14 14.76 -48.87
C GLY A 827 13.05 15.97 -49.82
N ASP A 828 12.47 17.08 -49.40
CA ASP A 828 12.30 18.33 -50.17
C ASP A 828 13.01 19.55 -49.55
N GLY A 829 13.67 19.37 -48.40
CA GLY A 829 14.29 20.44 -47.61
C GLY A 829 13.35 21.09 -46.57
N ALA A 830 12.10 20.63 -46.46
CA ALA A 830 11.19 20.97 -45.37
C ALA A 830 11.06 19.79 -44.38
N SER A 831 10.64 20.10 -43.15
CA SER A 831 10.27 19.09 -42.15
C SER A 831 8.81 18.67 -42.38
N ASN A 832 8.63 17.63 -43.18
CA ASN A 832 7.31 17.04 -43.45
C ASN A 832 7.03 15.88 -42.49
N ARG A 833 5.77 15.44 -42.43
CA ARG A 833 5.33 14.35 -41.55
C ARG A 833 4.78 13.18 -42.35
N VAL A 834 5.13 11.97 -41.92
CA VAL A 834 4.63 10.73 -42.52
C VAL A 834 3.18 10.50 -42.08
N VAL A 835 2.37 9.92 -42.97
CA VAL A 835 0.97 9.56 -42.72
C VAL A 835 0.70 8.11 -43.15
N VAL A 836 -0.14 7.37 -42.41
CA VAL A 836 -0.41 5.95 -42.69
C VAL A 836 -1.92 5.62 -42.68
N GLY A 837 -2.41 4.98 -43.75
CA GLY A 837 -3.78 4.50 -43.90
C GLY A 837 -4.34 4.58 -45.34
N GLY A 838 -5.65 4.33 -45.50
CA GLY A 838 -6.38 4.51 -46.76
C GLY A 838 -6.55 3.24 -47.63
N SER A 839 -7.71 2.60 -47.51
CA SER A 839 -8.13 1.33 -48.14
C SER A 839 -8.03 1.35 -49.66
N ALA A 840 -8.49 2.44 -50.30
CA ALA A 840 -8.53 2.60 -51.75
C ALA A 840 -7.19 2.31 -52.45
N LEU A 841 -6.05 2.45 -51.73
CA LEU A 841 -4.75 1.92 -52.14
C LEU A 841 -3.96 1.32 -50.95
N GLY A 842 -4.57 0.40 -50.17
CA GLY A 842 -3.80 -0.59 -49.38
C GLY A 842 -3.91 -0.60 -47.85
N GLY A 843 -4.63 0.34 -47.22
CA GLY A 843 -4.88 0.31 -45.78
C GLY A 843 -3.60 0.40 -44.94
N ALA A 844 -3.39 -0.54 -44.01
CA ALA A 844 -2.27 -0.54 -43.05
C ALA A 844 -0.86 -0.50 -43.67
N ALA A 845 -0.69 -0.89 -44.94
CA ALA A 845 0.59 -0.82 -45.66
C ALA A 845 0.90 0.58 -46.23
N ARG A 846 -0.12 1.43 -46.42
CA ARG A 846 0.03 2.64 -47.22
C ARG A 846 0.56 3.78 -46.36
N ALA A 847 1.83 4.11 -46.57
CA ALA A 847 2.43 5.36 -46.11
C ALA A 847 2.42 6.45 -47.21
N GLY A 848 2.59 7.70 -46.78
CA GLY A 848 2.86 8.88 -47.59
C GLY A 848 3.44 9.99 -46.71
N TRP A 849 3.59 11.21 -47.22
CA TRP A 849 3.99 12.39 -46.44
C TRP A 849 3.07 13.58 -46.73
N LEU A 850 2.99 14.52 -45.78
CA LEU A 850 2.27 15.79 -45.89
C LEU A 850 3.01 16.90 -45.11
N TYR A 851 2.76 18.16 -45.45
CA TYR A 851 3.21 19.30 -44.66
C TYR A 851 2.52 19.30 -43.29
N PRO A 852 3.21 19.57 -42.17
CA PRO A 852 2.61 19.51 -40.83
C PRO A 852 1.48 20.53 -40.61
N VAL A 853 1.43 21.58 -41.43
CA VAL A 853 0.38 22.62 -41.45
C VAL A 853 -0.84 22.30 -42.33
N ASP A 854 -0.81 21.23 -43.13
CA ASP A 854 -1.98 20.79 -43.90
C ASP A 854 -3.07 20.26 -42.96
N SER A 855 -4.34 20.47 -43.28
CA SER A 855 -5.46 19.73 -42.70
C SER A 855 -6.33 19.12 -43.80
N ARG A 856 -6.87 17.90 -43.56
CA ARG A 856 -7.66 17.16 -44.55
C ARG A 856 -8.79 16.38 -43.88
N ASN A 857 -9.98 16.40 -44.49
CA ASN A 857 -11.18 15.70 -44.00
C ASN A 857 -11.04 14.18 -43.84
N GLY A 858 -10.07 13.55 -44.53
CA GLY A 858 -9.76 12.11 -44.43
C GLY A 858 -8.47 11.81 -43.67
N LEU A 859 -7.98 12.74 -42.85
CA LEU A 859 -6.77 12.65 -42.04
C LEU A 859 -7.10 13.01 -40.59
N GLY A 860 -6.79 12.11 -39.66
CA GLY A 860 -6.94 12.33 -38.23
C GLY A 860 -5.70 11.88 -37.44
N PHE A 861 -5.86 11.60 -36.15
CA PHE A 861 -4.77 11.11 -35.29
C PHE A 861 -5.30 10.33 -34.08
N ARG A 862 -4.44 9.44 -33.56
CA ARG A 862 -4.61 8.76 -32.27
C ARG A 862 -3.37 8.96 -31.40
N VAL A 863 -3.51 8.79 -30.09
CA VAL A 863 -2.39 8.95 -29.14
C VAL A 863 -1.74 7.61 -28.82
N ALA A 864 -0.42 7.60 -28.63
CA ALA A 864 0.32 6.53 -28.01
C ALA A 864 1.08 7.04 -26.78
N VAL A 865 0.92 6.34 -25.66
CA VAL A 865 1.80 6.43 -24.49
C VAL A 865 2.82 5.32 -24.59
N VAL A 866 4.10 5.66 -24.63
CA VAL A 866 5.19 4.68 -24.72
C VAL A 866 5.55 4.21 -23.31
N LEU A 867 5.38 2.92 -23.05
CA LEU A 867 5.68 2.30 -21.76
C LEU A 867 7.16 1.92 -21.68
N GLY A 868 7.74 1.47 -22.80
CA GLY A 868 9.15 1.07 -22.95
C GLY A 868 9.42 0.36 -24.27
N THR A 869 10.71 0.24 -24.63
CA THR A 869 11.24 -0.47 -25.81
C THR A 869 12.45 -1.32 -25.44
#